data_AF-A0A6S7GNV3-F1
#
_entry.id   AF-A0A6S7GNV3-F1
#
_cell.length_a   1.000
_cell.length_b   1.000
_cell.length_c   1.000
_cell.angle_alpha   90.00
_cell.angle_beta   90.00
_cell.angle_gamma   90.00
#
_symmetry.space_group_name_H-M   'P 1'
#
loop_
_entity.id
_entity.type
_entity.pdbx_description
1 polymer ?
#
loop_
_entity_poly.entity_id
_entity_poly.type
_entity_poly.pdbx_seq_one_letter_code
_entity_poly.pdbx_strand_id
1 'polypeptide(L)'
;MGLTQDDLHMVIRKQLSSNSGKYKRIGIIGAIMIVRSMAKPSPGEDTPMDSSSSQPIIVMNEKQKQVVSLLDLVRNSINRVPEAAALFYDELANVIEKRQLDPKTEAWISETVVGDFQDDFLIDLETGLPKSGLPVDFVGALDDAEEGCIAFNLVTLLINYSSKSSSSKTVAPVCSAPHFRLLRICEQNRNKGGLDGIDALLGCPVVMFKMEEVMETFSKLSVPDRELVCSSLFYCLNWYRELINAFSSETDPEMKGKTLSRIQNITTLQNSLEQCLKETPTFLPPLVHFDTDENMWKSTTASKATGKRTRAGNSKNKKNENDHDRTMDEYIEKDKDDATVIEEKKEKRNSISGVLNSSKYRACFRELDLNVFEILKCGLVSKAVLDSNMNTEKKEILQLQAPELYFLLDDLGNKLEYSLSSAKASFLWLHQDKQVGFSHLAQKTAVEIIIYVLSLLPDLCQHLEATSAFFQDLTDQNDGVIDGPGSDSEEAKLMASCFERLFYCMVQFFSWSGFNAACNKSHLKAAFVILCSRTKVSKKSQPGFQELVSQAFRYFEQFSGTLPSIGTAVTLVKLLTAIKNKSDKDTTALSVSSICGEFLKREWLQPDGQREQGSKYNENLQYLLRHHILRANDPSAVIESITTGAFAELLDEKNVCTASTTLPTLTRPSFPTFYKTILDCLVTYFKNSLSVPMKRSDSLEVKKDRLVVINVAVRLFHVLVNLAKAFEHRSVLGAALKYGRFFVEAFVSLGMPALDDMLRTSKDDIHGLLKVFQQSTRSLQHFCGHSKVTKDISLTNHVPALKKSLETFVFRVKAMLAVNQCHEAFWIGNLKNRDLQGQEIVSQQSMRDREEEQEEPEEEEDDDDENRSNDDEESNVGGDKGDQDEDDESCSESF
;
A
#
# COMPACT_ATOMS: atom_id res chain seq x y z
N MET A 1 -43.10 15.34 -4.86
CA MET A 1 -42.98 16.35 -5.93
C MET A 1 -41.66 16.12 -6.64
N GLY A 2 -41.64 16.02 -7.96
CA GLY A 2 -40.41 16.24 -8.73
C GLY A 2 -40.26 17.74 -9.01
N LEU A 3 -39.03 18.22 -9.18
CA LEU A 3 -38.80 19.57 -9.72
C LEU A 3 -39.25 19.61 -11.18
N THR A 4 -39.81 20.74 -11.62
CA THR A 4 -40.02 21.02 -13.04
C THR A 4 -38.69 21.33 -13.73
N GLN A 5 -38.68 21.34 -15.07
CA GLN A 5 -37.51 21.77 -15.83
C GLN A 5 -37.14 23.23 -15.52
N ASP A 6 -38.12 24.10 -15.29
CA ASP A 6 -37.93 25.50 -14.94
C ASP A 6 -37.35 25.68 -13.53
N ASP A 7 -37.80 24.89 -12.55
CA ASP A 7 -37.18 24.84 -11.21
C ASP A 7 -35.69 24.47 -11.31
N LEU A 8 -35.36 23.47 -12.14
CA LEU A 8 -33.98 23.00 -12.31
C LEU A 8 -33.09 24.06 -12.98
N HIS A 9 -33.59 24.74 -14.02
CA HIS A 9 -32.92 25.90 -14.64
C HIS A 9 -32.76 27.06 -13.65
N MET A 10 -33.75 27.33 -12.80
CA MET A 10 -33.69 28.37 -11.78
C MET A 10 -32.64 28.06 -10.70
N VAL A 11 -32.57 26.81 -10.24
CA VAL A 11 -31.51 26.35 -9.33
C VAL A 11 -30.14 26.50 -9.99
N ILE A 12 -29.96 26.02 -11.23
CA ILE A 12 -28.67 26.10 -11.94
C ILE A 12 -28.20 27.55 -12.09
N ARG A 13 -29.07 28.49 -12.52
CA ARG A 13 -28.72 29.93 -12.56
C ARG A 13 -28.24 30.42 -11.20
N LYS A 14 -28.97 30.12 -10.13
CA LYS A 14 -28.62 30.51 -8.75
C LYS A 14 -27.28 29.93 -8.29
N GLN A 15 -26.92 28.71 -8.72
CA GLN A 15 -25.63 28.09 -8.41
C GLN A 15 -24.49 28.70 -9.23
N LEU A 16 -24.67 28.93 -10.53
CA LEU A 16 -23.68 29.55 -11.43
C LEU A 16 -23.36 31.00 -11.04
N SER A 17 -24.36 31.77 -10.59
CA SER A 17 -24.18 33.13 -10.06
C SER A 17 -23.53 33.19 -8.67
N SER A 18 -23.17 32.06 -8.06
CA SER A 18 -22.54 32.02 -6.74
C SER A 18 -21.04 32.32 -6.81
N ASN A 19 -20.54 33.12 -5.85
CA ASN A 19 -19.10 33.36 -5.66
C ASN A 19 -18.37 32.21 -4.95
N SER A 20 -19.09 31.20 -4.45
CA SER A 20 -18.47 30.01 -3.85
C SER A 20 -18.18 28.95 -4.92
N GLY A 21 -16.91 28.55 -5.04
CA GLY A 21 -16.48 27.50 -5.99
C GLY A 21 -17.29 26.20 -5.88
N LYS A 22 -17.64 25.78 -4.65
CA LYS A 22 -18.49 24.61 -4.40
C LYS A 22 -19.87 24.71 -5.04
N TYR A 23 -20.52 25.87 -4.91
CA TYR A 23 -21.83 26.11 -5.52
C TYR A 23 -21.71 26.28 -7.04
N LYS A 24 -20.68 26.99 -7.52
CA LYS A 24 -20.40 27.13 -8.96
C LYS A 24 -20.15 25.78 -9.64
N ARG A 25 -19.39 24.87 -9.03
CA ARG A 25 -19.21 23.46 -9.48
C ARG A 25 -20.56 22.74 -9.66
N ILE A 26 -21.44 22.81 -8.65
CA ILE A 26 -22.77 22.21 -8.72
C ILE A 26 -23.60 22.81 -9.88
N GLY A 27 -23.49 24.12 -10.11
CA GLY A 27 -24.12 24.79 -11.24
C GLY A 27 -23.61 24.30 -12.60
N ILE A 28 -22.29 24.13 -12.76
CA ILE A 28 -21.65 23.67 -14.01
C ILE A 28 -22.05 22.22 -14.31
N ILE A 29 -21.84 21.29 -13.37
CA ILE A 29 -22.20 19.87 -13.55
C ILE A 29 -23.70 19.74 -13.82
N GLY A 30 -24.55 20.50 -13.11
CA GLY A 30 -25.99 20.54 -13.35
C GLY A 30 -26.36 21.03 -14.76
N ALA A 31 -25.73 22.12 -15.23
CA ALA A 31 -25.96 22.66 -16.57
C ALA A 31 -25.53 21.69 -17.67
N ILE A 32 -24.34 21.08 -17.55
CA ILE A 32 -23.83 20.08 -18.51
C ILE A 32 -24.72 18.83 -18.54
N MET A 33 -25.25 18.39 -17.39
CA MET A 33 -26.23 17.29 -17.35
C MET A 33 -27.59 17.67 -17.95
N ILE A 34 -28.02 18.94 -17.91
CA ILE A 34 -29.18 19.40 -18.69
C ILE A 34 -28.87 19.38 -20.19
N VAL A 35 -27.74 19.93 -20.63
CA VAL A 35 -27.31 19.91 -22.06
C VAL A 35 -27.34 18.48 -22.60
N ARG A 36 -26.69 17.55 -21.90
CA ARG A 36 -26.70 16.09 -22.14
C ARG A 36 -28.10 15.48 -22.24
N SER A 37 -29.10 16.04 -21.57
CA SER A 37 -30.47 15.54 -21.61
C SER A 37 -31.35 16.21 -22.68
N MET A 38 -31.04 17.44 -23.07
CA MET A 38 -31.78 18.20 -24.09
C MET A 38 -31.30 17.89 -25.51
N ALA A 39 -29.99 17.70 -25.68
CA ALA A 39 -29.33 17.40 -26.95
C ALA A 39 -29.28 15.89 -27.27
N LYS A 40 -30.10 15.04 -26.64
CA LYS A 40 -30.09 13.61 -26.98
C LYS A 40 -30.58 13.38 -28.42
N PRO A 41 -29.95 12.46 -29.18
CA PRO A 41 -30.47 12.03 -30.48
C PRO A 41 -31.94 11.60 -30.42
N SER A 42 -32.74 12.01 -31.40
CA SER A 42 -34.12 11.54 -31.58
C SER A 42 -34.11 10.05 -31.95
N PRO A 43 -34.83 9.16 -31.24
CA PRO A 43 -34.92 7.76 -31.64
C PRO A 43 -35.70 7.63 -32.95
N GLY A 44 -35.00 7.42 -34.06
CA GLY A 44 -35.57 7.21 -35.40
C GLY A 44 -34.93 8.00 -36.54
N GLU A 45 -34.02 8.94 -36.30
CA GLU A 45 -33.36 9.76 -37.34
C GLU A 45 -32.02 9.19 -37.83
N ASP A 46 -31.92 7.86 -38.02
CA ASP A 46 -30.77 7.19 -38.65
C ASP A 46 -30.72 7.48 -40.16
N THR A 47 -30.33 8.70 -40.52
CA THR A 47 -30.09 9.11 -41.92
C THR A 47 -28.59 9.07 -42.20
N PRO A 48 -28.10 8.26 -43.16
CA PRO A 48 -26.70 8.30 -43.57
C PRO A 48 -26.30 9.70 -44.07
N MET A 49 -25.19 10.23 -43.56
CA MET A 49 -24.70 11.56 -43.92
C MET A 49 -23.78 11.44 -45.15
N ASP A 50 -24.34 11.60 -46.34
CA ASP A 50 -23.58 11.60 -47.60
C ASP A 50 -22.58 12.76 -47.65
N SER A 51 -21.31 12.43 -47.83
CA SER A 51 -20.17 13.33 -47.67
C SER A 51 -19.86 14.15 -48.94
N SER A 52 -20.85 14.88 -49.47
CA SER A 52 -20.72 15.57 -50.77
C SER A 52 -21.62 16.80 -50.99
N SER A 53 -21.82 17.65 -49.97
CA SER A 53 -22.35 19.01 -50.23
C SER A 53 -21.77 20.09 -49.31
N SER A 54 -21.15 21.09 -49.92
CA SER A 54 -20.63 22.29 -49.26
C SER A 54 -21.59 23.47 -49.45
N GLN A 55 -22.54 23.65 -48.53
CA GLN A 55 -23.23 24.93 -48.32
C GLN A 55 -23.39 25.25 -46.82
N PRO A 56 -23.23 26.51 -46.41
CA PRO A 56 -23.29 26.94 -45.01
C PRO A 56 -24.72 27.23 -44.54
N ILE A 57 -24.84 27.58 -43.24
CA ILE A 57 -26.07 27.92 -42.50
C ILE A 57 -26.90 26.68 -42.11
N ILE A 58 -26.47 26.01 -41.04
CA ILE A 58 -27.31 25.08 -40.27
C ILE A 58 -28.42 25.90 -39.59
N VAL A 59 -29.68 25.66 -39.99
CA VAL A 59 -30.84 26.23 -39.28
C VAL A 59 -30.98 25.52 -37.94
N MET A 60 -30.45 26.13 -36.88
CA MET A 60 -30.57 25.62 -35.50
C MET A 60 -32.05 25.46 -35.11
N ASN A 61 -32.43 24.27 -34.66
CA ASN A 61 -33.75 24.04 -34.10
C ASN A 61 -33.88 24.66 -32.69
N GLU A 62 -35.11 24.81 -32.17
CA GLU A 62 -35.32 25.46 -30.87
C GLU A 62 -34.62 24.76 -29.69
N LYS A 63 -34.43 23.43 -29.73
CA LYS A 63 -33.66 22.71 -28.70
C LYS A 63 -32.18 23.09 -28.76
N GLN A 64 -31.60 23.18 -29.95
CA GLN A 64 -30.21 23.59 -30.18
C GLN A 64 -29.97 25.03 -29.72
N LYS A 65 -30.89 25.96 -30.03
CA LYS A 65 -30.83 27.34 -29.50
C LYS A 65 -30.83 27.38 -27.96
N GLN A 66 -31.66 26.56 -27.32
CA GLN A 66 -31.68 26.46 -25.85
C GLN A 66 -30.40 25.84 -25.28
N VAL A 67 -29.81 24.86 -25.96
CA VAL A 67 -28.52 24.25 -25.58
C VAL A 67 -27.38 25.26 -25.71
N VAL A 68 -27.26 25.94 -26.85
CA VAL A 68 -26.27 27.02 -27.08
C VAL A 68 -26.42 28.11 -26.02
N SER A 69 -27.65 28.61 -25.80
CA SER A 69 -27.92 29.63 -24.79
C SER A 69 -27.55 29.19 -23.36
N LEU A 70 -27.67 27.90 -23.03
CA LEU A 70 -27.25 27.36 -21.74
C LEU A 70 -25.72 27.22 -21.63
N LEU A 71 -25.04 26.82 -22.71
CA LEU A 71 -23.57 26.78 -22.78
C LEU A 71 -22.97 28.20 -22.68
N ASP A 72 -23.55 29.17 -23.39
CA ASP A 72 -23.17 30.59 -23.29
C ASP A 72 -23.40 31.16 -21.90
N LEU A 73 -24.52 30.84 -21.26
CA LEU A 73 -24.80 31.22 -19.88
C LEU A 73 -23.74 30.67 -18.91
N VAL A 74 -23.31 29.43 -19.11
CA VAL A 74 -22.24 28.82 -18.31
C VAL A 74 -20.90 29.52 -18.59
N ARG A 75 -20.47 29.64 -19.86
CA ARG A 75 -19.24 30.37 -20.27
C ARG A 75 -19.18 31.79 -19.68
N ASN A 76 -20.27 32.55 -19.77
CA ASN A 76 -20.35 33.91 -19.21
C ASN A 76 -20.33 33.95 -17.67
N SER A 77 -20.73 32.89 -16.99
CA SER A 77 -20.69 32.80 -15.51
C SER A 77 -19.33 32.36 -14.94
N ILE A 78 -18.46 31.75 -15.76
CA ILE A 78 -17.16 31.18 -15.34
C ILE A 78 -15.94 31.95 -15.87
N ASN A 79 -16.12 32.88 -16.82
CA ASN A 79 -15.05 33.67 -17.48
C ASN A 79 -14.07 34.44 -16.55
N ARG A 80 -14.36 34.57 -15.25
CA ARG A 80 -13.49 35.20 -14.23
C ARG A 80 -12.96 34.21 -13.18
N VAL A 81 -13.18 32.91 -13.36
CA VAL A 81 -12.78 31.84 -12.44
C VAL A 81 -12.19 30.69 -13.29
N PRO A 82 -10.88 30.72 -13.60
CA PRO A 82 -10.25 29.74 -14.50
C PRO A 82 -10.46 28.27 -14.13
N GLU A 83 -10.49 27.95 -12.83
CA GLU A 83 -10.73 26.61 -12.31
C GLU A 83 -12.16 26.11 -12.64
N ALA A 84 -13.10 27.04 -12.79
CA ALA A 84 -14.47 26.76 -13.20
C ALA A 84 -14.61 26.63 -14.74
N ALA A 85 -13.76 27.33 -15.51
CA ALA A 85 -13.64 27.12 -16.95
C ALA A 85 -12.99 25.76 -17.26
N ALA A 86 -11.90 25.41 -16.58
CA ALA A 86 -11.26 24.10 -16.63
C ALA A 86 -12.24 22.96 -16.33
N LEU A 87 -13.01 23.06 -15.24
CA LEU A 87 -14.09 22.11 -14.91
C LEU A 87 -15.15 22.00 -16.04
N PHE A 88 -15.56 23.11 -16.63
CA PHE A 88 -16.55 23.12 -17.70
C PHE A 88 -16.07 22.36 -18.94
N TYR A 89 -14.79 22.51 -19.32
CA TYR A 89 -14.22 21.75 -20.43
C TYR A 89 -14.14 20.25 -20.13
N ASP A 90 -13.69 19.86 -18.92
CA ASP A 90 -13.64 18.45 -18.50
C ASP A 90 -15.03 17.79 -18.46
N GLU A 91 -16.03 18.46 -17.88
CA GLU A 91 -17.41 17.94 -17.82
C GLU A 91 -18.06 17.85 -19.21
N LEU A 92 -17.81 18.83 -20.10
CA LEU A 92 -18.32 18.81 -21.47
C LEU A 92 -17.66 17.67 -22.28
N ALA A 93 -16.34 17.48 -22.14
CA ALA A 93 -15.61 16.37 -22.73
C ALA A 93 -16.17 15.01 -22.25
N ASN A 94 -16.41 14.88 -20.94
CA ASN A 94 -17.03 13.70 -20.34
C ASN A 94 -18.45 13.40 -20.85
N VAL A 95 -19.16 14.36 -21.45
CA VAL A 95 -20.46 14.13 -22.10
C VAL A 95 -20.31 13.72 -23.56
N ILE A 96 -19.38 14.36 -24.29
CA ILE A 96 -19.12 14.11 -25.70
C ILE A 96 -18.49 12.73 -25.92
N GLU A 97 -17.51 12.34 -25.09
CA GLU A 97 -16.87 11.01 -25.11
C GLU A 97 -17.90 9.87 -25.04
N LYS A 98 -19.02 10.09 -24.34
CA LYS A 98 -20.09 9.10 -24.16
C LYS A 98 -21.12 9.07 -25.29
N ARG A 99 -20.91 9.84 -26.38
CA ARG A 99 -21.75 9.94 -27.59
C ARG A 99 -23.24 10.12 -27.27
N GLN A 100 -23.53 11.15 -26.47
CA GLN A 100 -24.87 11.44 -25.92
C GLN A 100 -25.45 12.80 -26.35
N LEU A 101 -24.82 13.45 -27.33
CA LEU A 101 -25.31 14.65 -28.00
C LEU A 101 -25.78 14.32 -29.43
N ASP A 102 -26.55 15.22 -30.05
CA ASP A 102 -26.87 15.15 -31.47
C ASP A 102 -25.69 15.68 -32.32
N PRO A 103 -25.39 15.08 -33.49
CA PRO A 103 -24.20 15.44 -34.27
C PRO A 103 -24.12 16.92 -34.69
N LYS A 104 -25.25 17.63 -34.77
CA LYS A 104 -25.30 19.06 -35.14
C LYS A 104 -24.90 19.95 -33.96
N THR A 105 -25.38 19.65 -32.75
CA THR A 105 -24.89 20.27 -31.51
C THR A 105 -23.40 20.00 -31.31
N GLU A 106 -22.96 18.76 -31.56
CA GLU A 106 -21.56 18.35 -31.40
C GLU A 106 -20.62 19.03 -32.41
N ALA A 107 -21.03 19.18 -33.67
CA ALA A 107 -20.29 19.94 -34.68
C ALA A 107 -20.11 21.42 -34.29
N TRP A 108 -21.18 22.08 -33.82
CA TRP A 108 -21.11 23.48 -33.37
C TRP A 108 -20.18 23.67 -32.16
N ILE A 109 -20.22 22.75 -31.19
CA ILE A 109 -19.27 22.74 -30.07
C ILE A 109 -17.84 22.59 -30.59
N SER A 110 -17.60 21.63 -31.49
CA SER A 110 -16.28 21.36 -32.05
C SER A 110 -15.69 22.55 -32.81
N GLU A 111 -16.44 23.19 -33.71
CA GLU A 111 -15.99 24.40 -34.43
C GLU A 111 -15.59 25.52 -33.47
N THR A 112 -16.40 25.74 -32.42
CA THR A 112 -16.11 26.73 -31.38
C THR A 112 -14.86 26.36 -30.57
N VAL A 113 -14.68 25.08 -30.21
CA VAL A 113 -13.55 24.59 -29.41
C VAL A 113 -12.23 24.67 -30.16
N VAL A 114 -12.21 24.37 -31.47
CA VAL A 114 -11.02 24.47 -32.33
C VAL A 114 -10.53 25.91 -32.40
N GLY A 115 -11.42 26.85 -32.77
CA GLY A 115 -11.06 28.27 -32.87
C GLY A 115 -10.60 28.86 -31.53
N ASP A 116 -11.36 28.65 -30.44
CA ASP A 116 -10.95 29.09 -29.11
C ASP A 116 -9.59 28.50 -28.69
N PHE A 117 -9.28 27.24 -29.06
CA PHE A 117 -8.01 26.61 -28.65
C PHE A 117 -6.81 27.19 -29.40
N GLN A 118 -6.95 27.41 -30.70
CA GLN A 118 -5.90 27.99 -31.53
C GLN A 118 -5.58 29.43 -31.08
N ASP A 119 -6.61 30.27 -30.89
CA ASP A 119 -6.47 31.66 -30.47
C ASP A 119 -5.92 31.80 -29.04
N ASP A 120 -6.34 30.95 -28.09
CA ASP A 120 -5.98 31.12 -26.67
C ASP A 120 -4.62 30.46 -26.30
N PHE A 121 -4.13 29.43 -27.00
CA PHE A 121 -2.99 28.60 -26.54
C PHE A 121 -1.80 28.42 -27.49
N LEU A 122 -1.95 28.68 -28.80
CA LEU A 122 -0.92 28.40 -29.80
C LEU A 122 -0.25 29.68 -30.33
N ILE A 123 0.93 29.54 -30.91
CA ILE A 123 1.63 30.56 -31.72
C ILE A 123 2.36 29.90 -32.88
N ASP A 124 2.63 30.64 -33.95
CA ASP A 124 3.54 30.24 -35.02
C ASP A 124 5.00 30.32 -34.54
N LEU A 125 5.90 29.45 -35.01
CA LEU A 125 7.32 29.44 -34.63
C LEU A 125 8.07 30.75 -34.98
N GLU A 126 7.57 31.50 -35.96
CA GLU A 126 8.06 32.83 -36.33
C GLU A 126 7.77 33.91 -35.27
N THR A 127 6.89 33.62 -34.31
CA THR A 127 6.51 34.53 -33.23
C THR A 127 7.65 34.69 -32.22
N GLY A 128 8.11 35.92 -32.02
CA GLY A 128 9.20 36.24 -31.10
C GLY A 128 8.92 35.80 -29.64
N LEU A 129 9.86 35.07 -29.06
CA LEU A 129 9.83 34.54 -27.69
C LEU A 129 9.57 35.61 -26.61
N PRO A 130 8.92 35.26 -25.49
CA PRO A 130 8.57 36.21 -24.44
C PRO A 130 9.80 36.82 -23.75
N LYS A 131 9.73 38.12 -23.45
CA LYS A 131 10.77 38.82 -22.68
C LYS A 131 10.76 38.33 -21.23
N SER A 132 11.80 37.58 -20.87
CA SER A 132 11.98 36.88 -19.59
C SER A 132 13.35 37.20 -18.98
N GLY A 133 13.46 37.13 -17.66
CA GLY A 133 14.75 37.19 -16.94
C GLY A 133 15.50 35.85 -16.93
N LEU A 134 14.80 34.75 -17.26
CA LEU A 134 15.33 33.40 -17.45
C LEU A 134 15.37 33.06 -18.95
N PRO A 135 16.31 32.20 -19.41
CA PRO A 135 16.37 31.77 -20.81
C PRO A 135 15.14 30.94 -21.20
N VAL A 136 14.48 31.31 -22.30
CA VAL A 136 13.29 30.66 -22.87
C VAL A 136 13.63 30.20 -24.29
N ASP A 137 13.06 29.08 -24.73
CA ASP A 137 13.19 28.57 -26.10
C ASP A 137 11.97 27.70 -26.50
N PHE A 138 11.97 27.24 -27.75
CA PHE A 138 11.08 26.20 -28.26
C PHE A 138 11.61 24.82 -27.85
N VAL A 139 11.16 24.33 -26.70
CA VAL A 139 11.67 23.08 -26.09
C VAL A 139 10.86 21.87 -26.55
N GLY A 140 11.54 20.81 -26.97
CA GLY A 140 10.94 19.51 -27.27
C GLY A 140 10.09 19.48 -28.53
N ALA A 141 10.55 20.09 -29.62
CA ALA A 141 10.07 19.74 -30.96
C ALA A 141 10.40 18.27 -31.26
N LEU A 142 9.53 17.60 -32.03
CA LEU A 142 9.78 16.26 -32.59
C LEU A 142 9.73 16.25 -34.13
N ASP A 143 9.21 17.32 -34.73
CA ASP A 143 9.22 17.57 -36.18
C ASP A 143 10.37 18.55 -36.52
N ASP A 144 10.81 18.54 -37.78
CA ASP A 144 11.72 19.58 -38.28
C ASP A 144 11.01 20.93 -38.37
N ALA A 145 11.74 22.03 -38.16
CA ALA A 145 11.18 23.38 -38.09
C ALA A 145 10.97 23.98 -39.50
N GLU A 146 9.86 23.64 -40.14
CA GLU A 146 9.41 24.20 -41.42
C GLU A 146 8.60 25.50 -41.26
N GLU A 147 8.37 26.23 -42.37
CA GLU A 147 7.55 27.45 -42.38
C GLU A 147 6.08 27.12 -42.04
N GLY A 148 5.46 27.90 -41.14
CA GLY A 148 4.08 27.66 -40.68
C GLY A 148 3.92 26.62 -39.55
N CYS A 149 5.00 26.08 -38.98
CA CYS A 149 4.89 25.24 -37.78
C CYS A 149 4.37 26.02 -36.55
N ILE A 150 3.62 25.32 -35.68
CA ILE A 150 2.99 25.84 -34.46
C ILE A 150 3.75 25.42 -33.19
N ALA A 151 3.55 26.16 -32.08
CA ALA A 151 4.08 25.84 -30.74
C ALA A 151 3.05 26.12 -29.62
N PHE A 152 3.13 25.35 -28.53
CA PHE A 152 2.32 25.59 -27.33
C PHE A 152 2.92 26.70 -26.45
N ASN A 153 2.20 27.80 -26.24
CA ASN A 153 2.74 29.08 -25.78
C ASN A 153 2.91 29.23 -24.24
N LEU A 154 3.39 28.17 -23.57
CA LEU A 154 3.24 27.99 -22.12
C LEU A 154 3.84 29.10 -21.25
N VAL A 155 5.13 29.43 -21.39
CA VAL A 155 5.79 30.43 -20.51
C VAL A 155 5.22 31.84 -20.72
N THR A 156 4.84 32.20 -21.95
CA THR A 156 4.18 33.48 -22.25
C THR A 156 2.85 33.60 -21.52
N LEU A 157 2.03 32.54 -21.51
CA LEU A 157 0.76 32.50 -20.77
C LEU A 157 0.98 32.66 -19.25
N LEU A 158 2.00 31.99 -18.70
CA LEU A 158 2.34 32.09 -17.27
C LEU A 158 2.79 33.51 -16.86
N ILE A 159 3.65 34.14 -17.68
CA ILE A 159 4.11 35.52 -17.46
C ILE A 159 2.91 36.48 -17.55
N ASN A 160 2.13 36.42 -18.64
CA ASN A 160 0.99 37.32 -18.86
C ASN A 160 -0.07 37.22 -17.77
N TYR A 161 -0.40 36.00 -17.34
CA TYR A 161 -1.35 35.75 -16.24
C TYR A 161 -0.85 36.31 -14.91
N SER A 162 0.44 36.13 -14.60
CA SER A 162 1.06 36.67 -13.38
C SER A 162 1.13 38.20 -13.39
N SER A 163 1.39 38.82 -14.55
CA SER A 163 1.53 40.28 -14.71
C SER A 163 0.20 41.06 -14.64
N LYS A 164 -0.96 40.39 -14.70
CA LYS A 164 -2.30 41.02 -14.66
C LYS A 164 -2.47 42.18 -15.67
N SER A 165 -1.95 42.00 -16.88
CA SER A 165 -2.04 43.00 -17.95
C SER A 165 -3.49 43.39 -18.24
N SER A 166 -3.83 44.67 -18.07
CA SER A 166 -5.21 45.15 -17.98
C SER A 166 -5.89 45.45 -19.32
N SER A 167 -5.33 44.99 -20.45
CA SER A 167 -5.77 45.37 -21.80
C SER A 167 -6.05 44.20 -22.75
N SER A 168 -6.09 42.95 -22.27
CA SER A 168 -6.46 41.78 -23.07
C SER A 168 -7.26 40.74 -22.25
N LYS A 169 -7.97 39.85 -22.96
CA LYS A 169 -8.64 38.66 -22.44
C LYS A 169 -7.57 37.70 -21.90
N THR A 170 -7.21 37.81 -20.62
CA THR A 170 -6.08 37.05 -20.05
C THR A 170 -6.38 35.55 -19.98
N VAL A 171 -5.88 34.78 -20.94
CA VAL A 171 -5.94 33.31 -20.93
C VAL A 171 -5.20 32.76 -19.71
N ALA A 172 -5.78 31.74 -19.08
CA ALA A 172 -5.22 31.11 -17.89
C ALA A 172 -4.60 29.74 -18.23
N PRO A 173 -3.32 29.47 -17.89
CA PRO A 173 -2.65 28.20 -18.19
C PRO A 173 -3.40 26.95 -17.72
N VAL A 174 -4.15 27.04 -16.62
CA VAL A 174 -4.96 25.95 -16.03
C VAL A 174 -6.06 25.41 -16.96
N CYS A 175 -6.49 26.18 -17.96
CA CYS A 175 -7.48 25.74 -18.93
C CYS A 175 -6.90 24.86 -20.05
N SER A 176 -5.59 24.90 -20.30
CA SER A 176 -4.95 24.30 -21.49
C SER A 176 -5.22 22.80 -21.64
N ALA A 177 -4.84 21.99 -20.63
CA ALA A 177 -5.02 20.53 -20.66
C ALA A 177 -6.51 20.08 -20.72
N PRO A 178 -7.44 20.65 -19.93
CA PRO A 178 -8.87 20.39 -20.09
C PRO A 178 -9.46 20.79 -21.45
N HIS A 179 -9.07 21.94 -22.01
CA HIS A 179 -9.54 22.40 -23.32
C HIS A 179 -8.99 21.50 -24.44
N PHE A 180 -7.74 21.05 -24.34
CA PHE A 180 -7.19 20.05 -25.26
C PHE A 180 -7.86 18.66 -25.12
N ARG A 181 -8.20 18.23 -23.89
CA ARG A 181 -9.01 17.00 -23.69
C ARG A 181 -10.36 17.11 -24.40
N LEU A 182 -11.02 18.27 -24.31
CA LEU A 182 -12.25 18.55 -25.05
C LEU A 182 -12.03 18.55 -26.57
N LEU A 183 -10.96 19.19 -27.06
CA LEU A 183 -10.57 19.23 -28.48
C LEU A 183 -10.37 17.80 -29.05
N ARG A 184 -9.55 16.96 -28.41
CA ARG A 184 -9.32 15.57 -28.90
C ARG A 184 -10.60 14.75 -28.94
N ILE A 185 -11.51 14.94 -27.99
CA ILE A 185 -12.76 14.19 -27.91
C ILE A 185 -13.77 14.64 -28.98
N CYS A 186 -13.82 15.93 -29.30
CA CYS A 186 -14.55 16.43 -30.47
C CYS A 186 -14.00 15.85 -31.78
N GLU A 187 -12.67 15.84 -31.93
CA GLU A 187 -12.00 15.35 -33.15
C GLU A 187 -12.20 13.84 -33.36
N GLN A 188 -11.92 13.03 -32.33
CA GLN A 188 -12.11 11.57 -32.34
C GLN A 188 -13.57 11.17 -32.64
N ASN A 189 -14.56 11.96 -32.21
CA ASN A 189 -15.95 11.67 -32.55
C ASN A 189 -16.30 12.04 -33.99
N ARG A 190 -15.85 13.20 -34.50
CA ARG A 190 -16.05 13.61 -35.90
C ARG A 190 -15.38 12.63 -36.86
N ASN A 191 -14.11 12.32 -36.61
CA ASN A 191 -13.25 11.57 -37.53
C ASN A 191 -13.16 10.07 -37.19
N LYS A 192 -14.22 9.54 -36.54
CA LYS A 192 -14.44 8.10 -36.26
C LYS A 192 -13.33 7.40 -35.47
N GLY A 193 -12.49 8.16 -34.77
CA GLY A 193 -11.36 7.70 -33.98
C GLY A 193 -10.04 8.36 -34.35
N GLY A 194 -9.90 8.84 -35.60
CA GLY A 194 -8.69 9.53 -36.09
C GLY A 194 -8.49 10.90 -35.46
N LEU A 195 -7.25 11.40 -35.57
CA LEU A 195 -6.76 12.63 -34.95
C LEU A 195 -6.05 13.56 -35.94
N ASP A 196 -6.15 13.28 -37.24
CA ASP A 196 -5.45 13.92 -38.36
C ASP A 196 -5.60 15.45 -38.41
N GLY A 197 -6.68 16.02 -37.84
CA GLY A 197 -6.88 17.48 -37.76
C GLY A 197 -6.12 18.16 -36.61
N ILE A 198 -5.46 17.41 -35.72
CA ILE A 198 -4.71 17.92 -34.57
C ILE A 198 -3.35 17.23 -34.36
N ASP A 199 -2.89 16.41 -35.30
CA ASP A 199 -1.68 15.59 -35.21
C ASP A 199 -0.38 16.40 -34.98
N ALA A 200 -0.27 17.58 -35.58
CA ALA A 200 0.82 18.54 -35.36
C ALA A 200 1.03 18.91 -33.88
N LEU A 201 -0.02 18.83 -33.03
CA LEU A 201 0.11 19.06 -31.58
C LEU A 201 0.87 17.94 -30.86
N LEU A 202 1.03 16.76 -31.46
CA LEU A 202 1.91 15.71 -30.96
C LEU A 202 3.39 16.07 -31.16
N GLY A 203 3.74 16.73 -32.26
CA GLY A 203 5.12 17.02 -32.65
C GLY A 203 5.63 18.44 -32.32
N CYS A 204 4.73 19.42 -32.17
CA CYS A 204 5.06 20.81 -31.86
C CYS A 204 5.95 21.01 -30.61
N PRO A 205 6.85 22.01 -30.59
CA PRO A 205 7.56 22.41 -29.38
C PRO A 205 6.66 23.13 -28.36
N VAL A 206 7.15 23.25 -27.12
CA VAL A 206 6.57 24.06 -26.06
C VAL A 206 7.47 25.26 -25.78
N VAL A 207 6.90 26.47 -25.72
CA VAL A 207 7.61 27.67 -25.27
C VAL A 207 7.90 27.53 -23.77
N MET A 208 9.12 27.12 -23.44
CA MET A 208 9.52 26.74 -22.07
C MET A 208 10.92 27.24 -21.73
N PHE A 209 11.31 27.14 -20.46
CA PHE A 209 12.65 27.55 -20.05
C PHE A 209 13.71 26.55 -20.52
N LYS A 210 14.93 27.04 -20.79
CA LYS A 210 16.08 26.18 -21.06
C LYS A 210 16.50 25.46 -19.77
N MET A 211 15.93 24.28 -19.54
CA MET A 211 16.11 23.58 -18.27
C MET A 211 17.59 23.28 -17.96
N GLU A 212 18.42 23.01 -18.96
CA GLU A 212 19.87 22.81 -18.76
C GLU A 212 20.53 24.05 -18.13
N GLU A 213 20.40 25.22 -18.77
CA GLU A 213 20.94 26.50 -18.27
C GLU A 213 20.31 26.94 -16.93
N VAL A 214 19.01 26.66 -16.74
CA VAL A 214 18.28 27.01 -15.52
C VAL A 214 18.70 26.15 -14.34
N MET A 215 18.95 24.84 -14.52
CA MET A 215 19.30 23.95 -13.42
C MET A 215 20.70 24.26 -12.82
N GLU A 216 21.66 24.75 -13.62
CA GLU A 216 22.97 25.22 -13.10
C GLU A 216 22.85 26.43 -12.15
N THR A 217 21.77 27.20 -12.27
CA THR A 217 21.57 28.47 -11.55
C THR A 217 20.38 28.47 -10.61
N PHE A 218 19.56 27.42 -10.60
CA PHE A 218 18.26 27.34 -9.90
C PHE A 218 18.32 27.80 -8.44
N SER A 219 19.28 27.29 -7.66
CA SER A 219 19.51 27.65 -6.25
C SER A 219 19.77 29.14 -5.98
N LYS A 220 20.19 29.89 -7.01
CA LYS A 220 20.49 31.34 -6.96
C LYS A 220 19.30 32.20 -7.42
N LEU A 221 18.28 31.60 -8.05
CA LEU A 221 17.11 32.30 -8.58
C LEU A 221 16.20 32.82 -7.45
N SER A 222 15.45 33.89 -7.74
CA SER A 222 14.49 34.42 -6.77
C SER A 222 13.38 33.40 -6.46
N VAL A 223 12.66 33.59 -5.36
CA VAL A 223 11.52 32.70 -5.04
C VAL A 223 10.47 32.73 -6.17
N PRO A 224 9.98 33.91 -6.65
CA PRO A 224 9.08 33.95 -7.80
C PRO A 224 9.60 33.23 -9.06
N ASP A 225 10.89 33.33 -9.38
CA ASP A 225 11.49 32.65 -10.55
C ASP A 225 11.46 31.13 -10.39
N ARG A 226 11.81 30.61 -9.20
CA ARG A 226 11.73 29.17 -8.90
C ARG A 226 10.29 28.66 -8.89
N GLU A 227 9.35 29.42 -8.35
CA GLU A 227 7.92 29.09 -8.39
C GLU A 227 7.36 29.12 -9.82
N LEU A 228 7.86 30.02 -10.69
CA LEU A 228 7.51 30.09 -12.11
C LEU A 228 8.05 28.88 -12.90
N VAL A 229 9.31 28.47 -12.68
CA VAL A 229 9.89 27.26 -13.30
C VAL A 229 9.19 25.98 -12.81
N CYS A 230 8.92 25.85 -11.51
CA CYS A 230 8.12 24.76 -10.97
C CYS A 230 6.72 24.73 -11.63
N SER A 231 6.10 25.89 -11.84
CA SER A 231 4.80 26.00 -12.51
C SER A 231 4.85 25.55 -13.97
N SER A 232 5.84 26.01 -14.75
CA SER A 232 5.99 25.59 -16.15
C SER A 232 6.27 24.09 -16.28
N LEU A 233 7.04 23.50 -15.37
CA LEU A 233 7.26 22.05 -15.34
C LEU A 233 5.95 21.28 -15.07
N PHE A 234 5.15 21.68 -14.07
CA PHE A 234 3.86 21.04 -13.83
C PHE A 234 2.89 21.20 -15.01
N TYR A 235 2.80 22.38 -15.63
CA TYR A 235 1.90 22.56 -16.79
C TYR A 235 2.38 21.81 -18.03
N CYS A 236 3.69 21.79 -18.32
CA CYS A 236 4.26 21.04 -19.45
C CYS A 236 4.08 19.52 -19.27
N LEU A 237 4.31 19.00 -18.06
CA LEU A 237 4.02 17.59 -17.75
C LEU A 237 2.54 17.24 -17.91
N ASN A 238 1.62 18.15 -17.56
CA ASN A 238 0.19 17.94 -17.74
C ASN A 238 -0.27 18.05 -19.20
N TRP A 239 0.36 18.92 -19.99
CA TRP A 239 0.22 18.99 -21.44
C TRP A 239 0.63 17.67 -22.11
N TYR A 240 1.87 17.21 -21.87
CA TYR A 240 2.36 15.95 -22.45
C TYR A 240 1.55 14.73 -22.00
N ARG A 241 1.03 14.70 -20.76
CA ARG A 241 0.14 13.62 -20.31
C ARG A 241 -1.18 13.56 -21.09
N GLU A 242 -1.76 14.72 -21.45
CA GLU A 242 -2.96 14.71 -22.32
C GLU A 242 -2.63 14.46 -23.80
N LEU A 243 -1.43 14.81 -24.29
CA LEU A 243 -0.97 14.38 -25.62
C LEU A 243 -0.91 12.85 -25.70
N ILE A 244 -0.25 12.17 -24.75
CA ILE A 244 -0.18 10.70 -24.79
C ILE A 244 -1.57 10.06 -24.59
N ASN A 245 -2.46 10.65 -23.79
CA ASN A 245 -3.87 10.20 -23.72
C ASN A 245 -4.60 10.25 -25.08
N ALA A 246 -4.26 11.22 -25.94
CA ALA A 246 -4.78 11.31 -27.30
C ALA A 246 -4.17 10.22 -28.20
N PHE A 247 -2.85 10.26 -28.39
CA PHE A 247 -2.18 9.61 -29.52
C PHE A 247 -1.68 8.18 -29.24
N SER A 248 -1.73 7.67 -28.00
CA SER A 248 -1.28 6.29 -27.70
C SER A 248 -2.07 5.18 -28.41
N SER A 249 -3.26 5.51 -28.94
CA SER A 249 -4.08 4.59 -29.73
C SER A 249 -3.73 4.54 -31.22
N GLU A 250 -2.91 5.48 -31.71
CA GLU A 250 -2.61 5.55 -33.13
C GLU A 250 -1.83 4.33 -33.61
N THR A 251 -2.23 3.78 -34.75
CA THR A 251 -1.61 2.55 -35.28
C THR A 251 -0.32 2.83 -36.05
N ASP A 252 -0.14 4.05 -36.53
CA ASP A 252 0.96 4.49 -37.37
C ASP A 252 2.34 4.48 -36.65
N PRO A 253 3.44 4.07 -37.31
CA PRO A 253 4.77 4.06 -36.71
C PRO A 253 5.34 5.43 -36.37
N GLU A 254 5.08 6.46 -37.17
CA GLU A 254 5.54 7.84 -36.94
C GLU A 254 4.89 8.40 -35.68
N MET A 255 3.56 8.30 -35.59
CA MET A 255 2.78 8.74 -34.43
C MET A 255 3.15 7.96 -33.15
N LYS A 256 3.43 6.65 -33.24
CA LYS A 256 3.96 5.86 -32.12
C LYS A 256 5.34 6.33 -31.67
N GLY A 257 6.25 6.59 -32.61
CA GLY A 257 7.59 7.11 -32.31
C GLY A 257 7.52 8.46 -31.60
N LYS A 258 6.73 9.40 -32.13
CA LYS A 258 6.51 10.72 -31.50
C LYS A 258 5.86 10.58 -30.11
N THR A 259 4.88 9.69 -29.94
CA THR A 259 4.22 9.46 -28.64
C THR A 259 5.18 8.84 -27.60
N LEU A 260 6.05 7.91 -28.00
CA LEU A 260 7.11 7.37 -27.13
C LEU A 260 8.09 8.47 -26.70
N SER A 261 8.51 9.33 -27.63
CA SER A 261 9.36 10.50 -27.32
C SER A 261 8.67 11.47 -26.34
N ARG A 262 7.35 11.62 -26.37
CA ARG A 262 6.62 12.39 -25.34
C ARG A 262 6.66 11.73 -23.96
N ILE A 263 6.71 10.39 -23.85
CA ILE A 263 6.93 9.73 -22.54
C ILE A 263 8.37 9.94 -22.06
N GLN A 264 9.38 9.87 -22.94
CA GLN A 264 10.77 10.21 -22.60
C GLN A 264 10.92 11.66 -22.12
N ASN A 265 10.17 12.60 -22.73
CA ASN A 265 10.10 13.98 -22.25
C ASN A 265 9.41 14.08 -20.88
N ILE A 266 8.38 13.26 -20.60
CA ILE A 266 7.74 13.20 -19.27
C ILE A 266 8.70 12.66 -18.21
N THR A 267 9.39 11.53 -18.45
CA THR A 267 10.32 10.93 -17.48
C THR A 267 11.49 11.86 -17.17
N THR A 268 12.03 12.53 -18.20
CA THR A 268 13.07 13.56 -18.06
C THR A 268 12.59 14.75 -17.21
N LEU A 269 11.46 15.38 -17.57
CA LEU A 269 10.97 16.57 -16.88
C LEU A 269 10.46 16.26 -15.45
N GLN A 270 10.02 15.04 -15.16
CA GLN A 270 9.71 14.61 -13.79
C GLN A 270 10.96 14.59 -12.90
N ASN A 271 12.11 14.17 -13.42
CA ASN A 271 13.37 14.20 -12.69
C ASN A 271 13.85 15.64 -12.44
N SER A 272 13.75 16.55 -13.44
CA SER A 272 14.03 17.98 -13.26
C SER A 272 13.12 18.62 -12.20
N LEU A 273 11.82 18.31 -12.23
CA LEU A 273 10.84 18.80 -11.27
C LEU A 273 11.12 18.31 -9.84
N GLU A 274 11.54 17.05 -9.66
CA GLU A 274 11.90 16.54 -8.33
C GLU A 274 13.09 17.30 -7.73
N GLN A 275 14.07 17.70 -8.56
CA GLN A 275 15.19 18.54 -8.13
C GLN A 275 14.71 19.96 -7.76
N CYS A 276 13.90 20.61 -8.62
CA CYS A 276 13.33 21.94 -8.35
C CYS A 276 12.51 21.99 -7.05
N LEU A 277 11.75 20.93 -6.75
CA LEU A 277 10.91 20.82 -5.54
C LEU A 277 11.72 20.58 -4.26
N LYS A 278 12.90 19.96 -4.34
CA LYS A 278 13.82 19.81 -3.19
C LYS A 278 14.34 21.16 -2.70
N GLU A 279 14.59 22.09 -3.62
CA GLU A 279 15.04 23.46 -3.31
C GLU A 279 13.88 24.47 -3.10
N THR A 280 12.66 24.11 -3.48
CA THR A 280 11.45 24.95 -3.37
C THR A 280 10.36 24.27 -2.53
N PRO A 281 10.63 23.86 -1.27
CA PRO A 281 9.75 22.96 -0.50
C PRO A 281 8.41 23.59 -0.05
N THR A 282 8.25 24.91 -0.21
CA THR A 282 7.00 25.65 0.07
C THR A 282 6.11 25.83 -1.15
N PHE A 283 6.55 25.40 -2.33
CA PHE A 283 5.79 25.56 -3.57
C PHE A 283 4.43 24.86 -3.50
N LEU A 284 3.40 25.52 -4.02
CA LEU A 284 2.06 24.97 -4.18
C LEU A 284 1.83 24.66 -5.67
N PRO A 285 1.79 23.38 -6.07
CA PRO A 285 1.49 23.00 -7.45
C PRO A 285 0.12 23.52 -7.92
N PRO A 286 -0.06 23.72 -9.24
CA PRO A 286 -1.34 24.11 -9.81
C PRO A 286 -2.44 23.05 -9.57
N LEU A 287 -3.70 23.49 -9.61
CA LEU A 287 -4.87 22.61 -9.57
C LEU A 287 -5.06 21.94 -10.94
N VAL A 288 -5.34 20.63 -10.92
CA VAL A 288 -5.36 19.76 -12.12
C VAL A 288 -6.58 18.84 -12.18
N HIS A 289 -7.23 18.59 -11.03
CA HIS A 289 -8.55 17.98 -10.90
C HIS A 289 -9.51 19.00 -10.27
N PHE A 290 -10.67 19.21 -10.89
CA PHE A 290 -11.60 20.29 -10.53
C PHE A 290 -12.94 19.78 -9.95
N ASP A 291 -13.11 18.46 -9.87
CA ASP A 291 -14.26 17.72 -9.35
C ASP A 291 -14.32 17.67 -7.81
N THR A 292 -13.16 17.67 -7.16
CA THR A 292 -12.92 17.41 -5.74
C THR A 292 -12.70 18.69 -4.92
N ASP A 293 -13.07 18.71 -3.63
CA ASP A 293 -12.98 19.93 -2.80
C ASP A 293 -11.52 20.31 -2.49
N GLU A 294 -11.13 21.56 -2.80
CA GLU A 294 -9.73 22.06 -2.77
C GLU A 294 -8.94 21.83 -1.48
N ASN A 295 -9.63 21.60 -0.36
CA ASN A 295 -9.03 21.50 0.97
C ASN A 295 -8.32 20.16 1.22
N MET A 296 -8.59 19.12 0.42
CA MET A 296 -8.04 17.78 0.65
C MET A 296 -6.52 17.77 0.38
N TRP A 297 -6.11 18.22 -0.80
CA TRP A 297 -4.69 18.26 -1.20
C TRP A 297 -3.83 19.21 -0.36
N LYS A 298 -4.38 20.37 0.01
CA LYS A 298 -3.68 21.39 0.83
C LYS A 298 -3.33 20.89 2.24
N SER A 299 -3.89 19.76 2.68
CA SER A 299 -3.56 19.12 3.97
C SER A 299 -2.41 18.11 3.91
N THR A 300 -1.98 17.66 2.72
CA THR A 300 -0.97 16.59 2.57
C THR A 300 0.46 17.14 2.53
N THR A 301 0.65 18.37 2.02
CA THR A 301 1.95 19.03 1.90
C THR A 301 2.37 19.76 3.17
N ALA A 302 1.41 20.22 3.98
CA ALA A 302 1.64 20.98 5.21
C ALA A 302 2.12 20.09 6.38
N SER A 303 3.39 19.72 6.37
CA SER A 303 4.07 19.15 7.54
C SER A 303 3.99 20.13 8.72
N LYS A 304 3.30 19.75 9.79
CA LYS A 304 3.08 20.62 10.95
C LYS A 304 4.38 20.86 11.72
N ALA A 305 5.10 21.92 11.36
CA ALA A 305 6.07 22.55 12.23
C ALA A 305 5.35 22.99 13.52
N THR A 306 5.56 22.28 14.62
CA THR A 306 4.87 22.49 15.90
C THR A 306 5.44 23.68 16.68
N GLY A 307 5.41 24.85 16.05
CA GLY A 307 5.71 26.14 16.67
C GLY A 307 4.79 26.38 17.86
N LYS A 308 5.33 26.18 19.07
CA LYS A 308 4.61 26.19 20.36
C LYS A 308 4.19 27.61 20.77
N ARG A 309 3.25 28.22 20.04
CA ARG A 309 2.69 29.54 20.40
C ARG A 309 1.83 29.40 21.66
N THR A 310 2.15 30.25 22.63
CA THR A 310 1.50 30.33 23.95
C THR A 310 0.04 30.74 23.85
N ARG A 311 -0.77 30.26 24.81
CA ARG A 311 -2.20 30.52 24.87
C ARG A 311 -2.50 31.62 25.90
N ALA A 312 -2.99 32.75 25.42
CA ALA A 312 -3.82 33.68 26.17
C ALA A 312 -5.07 33.96 25.31
N GLY A 313 -6.27 34.14 25.85
CA GLY A 313 -6.73 34.03 27.24
C GLY A 313 -8.23 34.34 27.27
N ASN A 314 -8.95 33.81 28.28
CA ASN A 314 -10.41 33.95 28.46
C ASN A 314 -11.30 33.35 27.35
N SER A 315 -12.60 33.05 27.58
CA SER A 315 -13.19 32.30 28.71
C SER A 315 -14.65 31.91 28.36
N LYS A 316 -15.00 30.66 28.71
CA LYS A 316 -16.33 30.14 29.11
C LYS A 316 -17.56 31.08 29.05
N ASN A 317 -18.72 30.54 28.65
CA ASN A 317 -19.71 30.19 29.69
C ASN A 317 -20.65 29.03 29.35
N LYS A 318 -21.24 28.45 30.41
CA LYS A 318 -22.21 27.34 30.41
C LYS A 318 -23.50 27.83 31.11
N LYS A 319 -24.55 27.02 31.09
CA LYS A 319 -25.91 27.34 31.59
C LYS A 319 -26.01 27.69 33.09
N ASN A 320 -26.95 28.60 33.35
CA ASN A 320 -27.81 28.82 34.54
C ASN A 320 -27.19 29.17 35.92
N GLU A 321 -27.64 30.33 36.42
CA GLU A 321 -28.23 30.62 37.75
C GLU A 321 -27.56 30.13 39.07
N ASN A 322 -27.34 31.12 39.95
CA ASN A 322 -27.48 31.20 41.43
C ASN A 322 -27.38 29.90 42.27
N ASP A 323 -26.69 29.86 43.42
CA ASP A 323 -26.16 30.94 44.28
C ASP A 323 -25.00 30.45 45.19
N HIS A 324 -24.38 31.36 45.97
CA HIS A 324 -23.67 31.22 47.29
C HIS A 324 -23.04 29.86 47.76
N ASP A 325 -21.90 29.77 48.47
CA ASP A 325 -20.90 30.72 49.02
C ASP A 325 -19.66 29.93 49.59
N ARG A 326 -18.45 30.55 49.71
CA ARG A 326 -17.21 30.08 50.44
C ARG A 326 -16.58 28.72 50.02
N THR A 327 -15.32 28.33 50.30
CA THR A 327 -14.00 28.95 50.65
C THR A 327 -12.90 27.94 50.20
N MET A 328 -11.81 28.34 49.52
CA MET A 328 -10.44 28.64 50.04
C MET A 328 -9.52 27.39 50.19
N ASP A 329 -8.20 27.60 50.03
CA ASP A 329 -7.03 26.70 50.24
C ASP A 329 -6.92 25.44 49.32
N GLU A 330 -5.87 25.10 48.55
CA GLU A 330 -4.44 25.50 48.31
C GLU A 330 -3.40 24.41 48.71
N TYR A 331 -2.20 24.42 48.09
CA TYR A 331 -0.98 23.61 48.36
C TYR A 331 -0.93 22.12 47.88
N ILE A 332 0.21 21.53 47.45
CA ILE A 332 1.40 22.07 46.74
C ILE A 332 2.19 20.98 45.93
N GLU A 333 2.88 21.41 44.87
CA GLU A 333 4.16 20.99 44.21
C GLU A 333 4.89 19.63 44.49
N LYS A 334 5.34 18.86 43.46
CA LYS A 334 6.70 18.77 42.78
C LYS A 334 7.66 17.72 43.40
N ASP A 335 8.82 17.28 42.86
CA ASP A 335 9.72 17.63 41.71
C ASP A 335 10.07 16.33 40.89
N LYS A 336 10.66 16.26 39.67
CA LYS A 336 11.93 16.76 39.04
C LYS A 336 13.21 16.21 39.70
N ASP A 337 14.37 16.00 39.04
CA ASP A 337 14.93 16.06 37.66
C ASP A 337 16.20 15.14 37.67
N ASP A 338 16.91 14.75 36.61
CA ASP A 338 16.69 14.45 35.17
C ASP A 338 17.96 13.67 34.68
N ALA A 339 17.97 13.02 33.51
CA ALA A 339 19.15 12.25 33.02
C ALA A 339 19.33 12.21 31.49
N THR A 340 20.54 12.54 31.01
CA THR A 340 20.86 12.74 29.58
C THR A 340 21.47 11.52 28.87
N VAL A 341 21.06 11.28 27.62
CA VAL A 341 21.88 10.58 26.60
C VAL A 341 21.81 11.38 25.30
N ILE A 342 22.97 11.58 24.65
CA ILE A 342 23.09 12.29 23.37
C ILE A 342 23.12 11.26 22.23
N GLU A 343 22.08 11.22 21.41
CA GLU A 343 22.13 10.55 20.10
C GLU A 343 22.28 11.60 18.99
N GLU A 344 23.39 11.54 18.26
CA GLU A 344 23.58 12.32 17.04
C GLU A 344 22.62 11.84 15.95
N LYS A 345 21.65 12.69 15.58
CA LYS A 345 20.78 12.43 14.43
C LYS A 345 21.56 12.62 13.12
N LYS A 346 22.32 11.60 12.71
CA LYS A 346 22.71 11.44 11.31
C LYS A 346 21.44 11.38 10.46
N GLU A 347 21.23 12.40 9.65
CA GLU A 347 20.13 12.44 8.70
C GLU A 347 20.27 11.28 7.70
N LYS A 348 19.28 10.39 7.67
CA LYS A 348 19.23 9.34 6.66
C LYS A 348 18.92 9.96 5.31
N ARG A 349 19.96 10.20 4.51
CA ARG A 349 19.84 10.31 3.05
C ARG A 349 19.19 9.02 2.55
N ASN A 350 17.90 9.09 2.21
CA ASN A 350 17.30 8.10 1.32
C ASN A 350 17.84 8.39 -0.09
N SER A 351 18.96 7.76 -0.43
CA SER A 351 19.52 7.78 -1.78
C SER A 351 18.71 6.88 -2.71
N ILE A 352 17.58 7.40 -3.18
CA ILE A 352 16.96 6.97 -4.42
C ILE A 352 16.96 8.20 -5.33
N SER A 353 17.79 8.14 -6.36
CA SER A 353 17.74 9.02 -7.52
C SER A 353 16.64 8.52 -8.45
N GLY A 354 15.79 9.42 -8.95
CA GLY A 354 14.80 9.09 -9.98
C GLY A 354 13.40 8.81 -9.44
N VAL A 355 12.42 9.30 -10.20
CA VAL A 355 10.97 9.11 -10.00
C VAL A 355 10.42 9.60 -8.66
N LEU A 356 10.32 10.93 -8.57
CA LEU A 356 9.37 11.73 -7.78
C LEU A 356 8.35 10.88 -7.01
N ASN A 357 8.48 10.82 -5.67
CA ASN A 357 7.70 9.97 -4.78
C ASN A 357 6.17 10.12 -5.00
N SER A 358 5.62 9.24 -5.85
CA SER A 358 4.36 9.40 -6.59
C SER A 358 3.19 9.81 -5.66
N SER A 359 3.10 9.17 -4.50
CA SER A 359 2.09 9.43 -3.46
C SER A 359 1.92 10.91 -3.05
N LYS A 360 2.99 11.73 -3.10
CA LYS A 360 2.97 13.12 -2.66
C LYS A 360 2.61 14.14 -3.74
N TYR A 361 2.63 13.76 -5.02
CA TYR A 361 2.36 14.68 -6.14
C TYR A 361 1.41 14.14 -7.21
N ARG A 362 0.90 12.90 -7.09
CA ARG A 362 -0.02 12.27 -8.05
C ARG A 362 -1.25 13.12 -8.41
N ALA A 363 -1.86 13.82 -7.46
CA ALA A 363 -3.03 14.67 -7.71
C ALA A 363 -2.73 15.99 -8.46
N CYS A 364 -1.46 16.30 -8.66
CA CYS A 364 -0.99 17.44 -9.48
C CYS A 364 -0.69 17.03 -10.92
N PHE A 365 -1.06 15.80 -11.30
CA PHE A 365 -0.89 15.25 -12.64
C PHE A 365 -2.21 14.71 -13.18
N ARG A 366 -2.54 15.05 -14.44
CA ARG A 366 -3.71 14.54 -15.16
C ARG A 366 -3.70 13.01 -15.15
N GLU A 367 -4.88 12.42 -15.08
CA GLU A 367 -5.01 10.97 -15.16
C GLU A 367 -4.54 10.48 -16.55
N LEU A 368 -3.83 9.34 -16.60
CA LEU A 368 -3.57 8.66 -17.87
C LEU A 368 -4.82 7.87 -18.26
N ASP A 369 -5.29 8.00 -19.49
CA ASP A 369 -6.37 7.16 -20.01
C ASP A 369 -5.86 5.72 -20.24
N LEU A 370 -6.73 4.70 -20.16
CA LEU A 370 -6.28 3.29 -20.22
C LEU A 370 -5.55 2.95 -21.52
N ASN A 371 -5.89 3.63 -22.62
CA ASN A 371 -5.25 3.45 -23.92
C ASN A 371 -3.76 3.84 -23.95
N VAL A 372 -3.25 4.59 -22.97
CA VAL A 372 -1.81 4.88 -22.85
C VAL A 372 -0.98 3.60 -22.70
N PHE A 373 -1.58 2.53 -22.15
CA PHE A 373 -0.89 1.24 -22.01
C PHE A 373 -0.80 0.44 -23.32
N GLU A 374 -1.43 0.86 -24.42
CA GLU A 374 -1.14 0.30 -25.75
C GLU A 374 0.33 0.46 -26.15
N ILE A 375 1.04 1.46 -25.59
CA ILE A 375 2.48 1.65 -25.80
C ILE A 375 3.31 0.49 -25.25
N LEU A 376 2.80 -0.28 -24.28
CA LEU A 376 3.46 -1.52 -23.83
C LEU A 376 3.53 -2.59 -24.93
N LYS A 377 2.72 -2.48 -25.98
CA LYS A 377 2.73 -3.35 -27.18
C LYS A 377 3.71 -2.87 -28.26
N CYS A 378 4.37 -1.72 -28.07
CA CYS A 378 5.35 -1.21 -29.02
C CYS A 378 6.66 -1.97 -28.92
N GLY A 379 7.08 -2.56 -30.05
CA GLY A 379 8.39 -3.18 -30.21
C GLY A 379 9.47 -2.16 -30.61
N LEU A 380 10.41 -2.60 -31.44
CA LEU A 380 11.47 -1.76 -32.00
C LEU A 380 10.92 -0.85 -33.10
N VAL A 381 11.07 0.47 -32.95
CA VAL A 381 10.67 1.47 -33.95
C VAL A 381 11.93 2.17 -34.48
N SER A 382 12.26 1.97 -35.75
CA SER A 382 13.44 2.63 -36.35
C SER A 382 13.15 4.10 -36.63
N LYS A 383 14.04 5.01 -36.19
CA LYS A 383 13.92 6.47 -36.38
C LYS A 383 13.85 6.87 -37.86
N ALA A 384 14.51 6.12 -38.74
CA ALA A 384 14.39 6.23 -40.21
C ALA A 384 13.03 5.75 -40.80
N VAL A 385 12.03 5.45 -39.96
CA VAL A 385 10.62 5.26 -40.33
C VAL A 385 9.76 6.44 -39.83
N LEU A 386 10.32 7.30 -38.97
CA LEU A 386 9.72 8.54 -38.47
C LEU A 386 10.15 9.77 -39.27
N ASP A 387 11.12 9.59 -40.17
CA ASP A 387 11.69 10.61 -41.05
C ASP A 387 10.95 10.53 -42.39
N SER A 388 9.85 11.26 -42.48
CA SER A 388 8.97 11.33 -43.65
C SER A 388 9.70 11.84 -44.91
N ASN A 389 10.85 12.51 -44.73
CA ASN A 389 11.72 13.06 -45.77
C ASN A 389 12.93 12.17 -46.13
N MET A 390 13.13 11.04 -45.43
CA MET A 390 14.22 10.05 -45.60
C MET A 390 15.66 10.61 -45.62
N ASN A 391 15.96 11.61 -44.79
CA ASN A 391 17.29 12.25 -44.73
C ASN A 391 18.28 11.63 -43.73
N THR A 392 17.85 10.77 -42.82
CA THR A 392 18.69 10.22 -41.73
C THR A 392 19.32 8.85 -42.03
N GLU A 393 20.63 8.82 -42.33
CA GLU A 393 21.41 7.57 -42.44
C GLU A 393 21.50 6.77 -41.12
N LYS A 394 21.25 7.42 -39.97
CA LYS A 394 21.34 6.80 -38.64
C LYS A 394 20.09 6.01 -38.28
N LYS A 395 20.19 4.68 -38.32
CA LYS A 395 19.23 3.74 -37.73
C LYS A 395 19.30 3.69 -36.20
N GLU A 396 19.01 4.82 -35.55
CA GLU A 396 18.63 4.81 -34.13
C GLU A 396 17.29 4.07 -33.99
N ILE A 397 17.19 3.16 -33.01
CA ILE A 397 15.96 2.41 -32.74
C ILE A 397 15.35 2.98 -31.47
N LEU A 398 14.20 3.64 -31.63
CA LEU A 398 13.33 4.03 -30.53
C LEU A 398 12.65 2.77 -29.99
N GLN A 399 12.94 2.49 -28.74
CA GLN A 399 12.41 1.38 -27.96
C GLN A 399 12.08 1.92 -26.56
N LEU A 400 11.01 1.41 -25.95
CA LEU A 400 10.65 1.70 -24.56
C LEU A 400 11.80 1.31 -23.61
N GLN A 401 12.43 2.29 -22.95
CA GLN A 401 13.53 2.03 -22.00
C GLN A 401 12.98 1.85 -20.58
N ALA A 402 13.86 1.49 -19.64
CA ALA A 402 13.52 1.26 -18.25
C ALA A 402 12.73 2.40 -17.55
N PRO A 403 13.02 3.71 -17.77
CA PRO A 403 12.27 4.79 -17.12
C PRO A 403 10.82 4.90 -17.64
N GLU A 404 10.61 4.80 -18.95
CA GLU A 404 9.27 4.87 -19.55
C GLU A 404 8.45 3.62 -19.23
N LEU A 405 9.09 2.44 -19.24
CA LEU A 405 8.47 1.19 -18.78
C LEU A 405 8.04 1.29 -17.31
N TYR A 406 8.91 1.80 -16.42
CA TYR A 406 8.56 2.00 -15.01
C TYR A 406 7.40 2.99 -14.84
N PHE A 407 7.42 4.12 -15.54
CA PHE A 407 6.36 5.13 -15.53
C PHE A 407 4.99 4.54 -15.90
N LEU A 408 4.92 3.75 -16.97
CA LEU A 408 3.70 3.06 -17.40
C LEU A 408 3.26 2.00 -16.39
N LEU A 409 4.19 1.21 -15.85
CA LEU A 409 3.88 0.16 -14.87
C LEU A 409 3.49 0.70 -13.49
N ASP A 410 4.01 1.85 -13.05
CA ASP A 410 3.54 2.47 -11.81
C ASP A 410 2.07 2.86 -11.95
N ASP A 411 1.72 3.62 -12.99
CA ASP A 411 0.34 4.07 -13.18
C ASP A 411 -0.62 2.90 -13.41
N LEU A 412 -0.27 1.93 -14.26
CA LEU A 412 -1.06 0.71 -14.45
C LEU A 412 -1.27 -0.02 -13.12
N GLY A 413 -0.21 -0.26 -12.35
CA GLY A 413 -0.31 -0.95 -11.06
C GLY A 413 -1.23 -0.23 -10.07
N ASN A 414 -1.16 1.11 -10.01
CA ASN A 414 -1.98 1.93 -9.12
C ASN A 414 -3.46 1.91 -9.56
N LYS A 415 -3.72 1.93 -10.87
CA LYS A 415 -5.06 1.77 -11.45
C LYS A 415 -5.66 0.39 -11.18
N LEU A 416 -4.86 -0.68 -11.30
CA LEU A 416 -5.28 -2.04 -10.98
C LEU A 416 -5.55 -2.21 -9.48
N GLU A 417 -4.73 -1.62 -8.60
CA GLU A 417 -5.02 -1.61 -7.16
C GLU A 417 -6.34 -0.88 -6.87
N TYR A 418 -6.58 0.31 -7.44
CA TYR A 418 -7.82 1.06 -7.24
C TYR A 418 -9.06 0.27 -7.70
N SER A 419 -9.04 -0.32 -8.90
CA SER A 419 -10.21 -0.95 -9.52
C SER A 419 -10.42 -2.43 -9.20
N LEU A 420 -9.36 -3.17 -8.85
CA LEU A 420 -9.42 -4.62 -8.59
C LEU A 420 -9.26 -5.00 -7.12
N SER A 421 -8.82 -4.08 -6.25
CA SER A 421 -8.86 -4.31 -4.81
C SER A 421 -10.26 -4.68 -4.35
N SER A 422 -10.35 -5.71 -3.51
CA SER A 422 -11.54 -5.98 -2.72
C SER A 422 -11.66 -4.89 -1.65
N ALA A 423 -12.23 -3.74 -2.05
CA ALA A 423 -12.58 -2.67 -1.13
C ALA A 423 -13.56 -3.24 -0.10
N LYS A 424 -13.06 -3.51 1.11
CA LYS A 424 -13.91 -3.80 2.27
C LYS A 424 -14.95 -2.68 2.33
N ALA A 425 -16.23 -3.03 2.22
CA ALA A 425 -17.33 -2.09 2.06
C ALA A 425 -17.61 -1.36 3.39
N SER A 426 -16.69 -0.48 3.77
CA SER A 426 -16.80 0.43 4.89
C SER A 426 -17.87 1.47 4.57
N PHE A 427 -18.85 1.59 5.47
CA PHE A 427 -20.06 2.37 5.23
C PHE A 427 -19.77 3.86 4.99
N LEU A 428 -20.49 4.42 4.01
CA LEU A 428 -20.88 5.83 3.86
C LEU A 428 -19.79 6.91 3.93
N TRP A 429 -19.63 7.63 2.80
CA TRP A 429 -19.23 9.05 2.75
C TRP A 429 -17.83 9.47 3.26
N LEU A 430 -16.91 8.54 3.54
CA LEU A 430 -15.55 8.88 4.03
C LEU A 430 -14.40 8.40 3.11
N HIS A 431 -14.59 8.40 1.78
CA HIS A 431 -13.63 7.83 0.81
C HIS A 431 -13.33 8.72 -0.43
N GLN A 432 -13.52 10.04 -0.35
CA GLN A 432 -13.15 10.94 -1.47
C GLN A 432 -11.63 11.00 -1.73
N ASP A 433 -10.78 10.88 -0.69
CA ASP A 433 -9.31 10.81 -0.85
C ASP A 433 -8.83 9.69 -1.78
N LYS A 434 -9.62 8.63 -1.97
CA LYS A 434 -9.25 7.47 -2.80
C LYS A 434 -9.50 7.66 -4.30
N GLN A 435 -10.27 8.67 -4.71
CA GLN A 435 -10.66 8.84 -6.12
C GLN A 435 -9.76 9.84 -6.89
N VAL A 436 -8.91 10.59 -6.19
CA VAL A 436 -8.09 11.64 -6.79
C VAL A 436 -7.08 11.03 -7.77
N GLY A 437 -7.15 11.43 -9.04
CA GLY A 437 -6.34 10.85 -10.12
C GLY A 437 -6.91 9.55 -10.72
N PHE A 438 -8.19 9.23 -10.47
CA PHE A 438 -8.90 8.06 -11.00
C PHE A 438 -10.33 8.36 -11.53
N SER A 439 -10.68 9.63 -11.76
CA SER A 439 -12.01 10.10 -12.17
C SER A 439 -12.44 9.64 -13.58
N HIS A 440 -11.51 9.31 -14.48
CA HIS A 440 -11.82 8.68 -15.77
C HIS A 440 -11.95 7.16 -15.60
N LEU A 441 -11.01 6.52 -14.90
CA LEU A 441 -11.04 5.07 -14.63
C LEU A 441 -12.29 4.63 -13.85
N ALA A 442 -12.75 5.44 -12.90
CA ALA A 442 -13.95 5.20 -12.09
C ALA A 442 -15.25 5.10 -12.93
N GLN A 443 -15.23 5.50 -14.20
CA GLN A 443 -16.35 5.40 -15.13
C GLN A 443 -16.43 4.03 -15.83
N LYS A 444 -15.38 3.20 -15.69
CA LYS A 444 -15.29 1.85 -16.26
C LYS A 444 -15.48 0.79 -15.16
N THR A 445 -16.13 -0.32 -15.50
CA THR A 445 -16.30 -1.45 -14.58
C THR A 445 -15.00 -2.25 -14.44
N ALA A 446 -14.84 -2.94 -13.30
CA ALA A 446 -13.73 -3.87 -13.11
C ALA A 446 -13.68 -4.99 -14.18
N VAL A 447 -14.82 -5.35 -14.80
CA VAL A 447 -14.85 -6.35 -15.88
C VAL A 447 -14.22 -5.80 -17.17
N GLU A 448 -14.54 -4.57 -17.57
CA GLU A 448 -13.92 -3.92 -18.73
C GLU A 448 -12.41 -3.75 -18.55
N ILE A 449 -11.98 -3.41 -17.32
CA ILE A 449 -10.56 -3.28 -16.96
C ILE A 449 -9.86 -4.65 -17.04
N ILE A 450 -10.47 -5.73 -16.55
CA ILE A 450 -9.95 -7.09 -16.69
C ILE A 450 -9.85 -7.52 -18.17
N ILE A 451 -10.83 -7.19 -19.01
CA ILE A 451 -10.80 -7.46 -20.45
C ILE A 451 -9.68 -6.67 -21.14
N TYR A 452 -9.47 -5.40 -20.74
CA TYR A 452 -8.39 -4.59 -21.28
C TYR A 452 -7.00 -5.14 -20.90
N VAL A 453 -6.79 -5.49 -19.63
CA VAL A 453 -5.53 -6.10 -19.14
C VAL A 453 -5.28 -7.47 -19.74
N LEU A 454 -6.32 -8.25 -20.04
CA LEU A 454 -6.18 -9.50 -20.80
C LEU A 454 -5.56 -9.29 -22.19
N SER A 455 -5.79 -8.13 -22.82
CA SER A 455 -5.18 -7.77 -24.11
C SER A 455 -3.72 -7.32 -24.00
N LEU A 456 -3.28 -6.90 -22.81
CA LEU A 456 -1.91 -6.51 -22.47
C LEU A 456 -1.09 -7.64 -21.84
N LEU A 457 -1.75 -8.71 -21.38
CA LEU A 457 -1.12 -9.83 -20.70
C LEU A 457 0.02 -10.48 -21.52
N PRO A 458 -0.07 -10.64 -22.87
CA PRO A 458 1.05 -11.15 -23.67
C PRO A 458 2.28 -10.24 -23.57
N ASP A 459 2.11 -8.93 -23.63
CA ASP A 459 3.17 -7.92 -23.67
C ASP A 459 3.80 -7.75 -22.28
N LEU A 460 2.98 -7.73 -21.22
CA LEU A 460 3.46 -7.77 -19.83
C LEU A 460 4.30 -9.03 -19.55
N CYS A 461 4.00 -10.17 -20.17
CA CYS A 461 4.85 -11.36 -20.10
C CYS A 461 6.17 -11.18 -20.87
N GLN A 462 6.15 -10.49 -22.01
CA GLN A 462 7.37 -10.20 -22.78
C GLN A 462 8.31 -9.24 -22.03
N HIS A 463 7.78 -8.19 -21.39
CA HIS A 463 8.57 -7.29 -20.54
C HIS A 463 9.13 -8.03 -19.31
N LEU A 464 8.40 -9.01 -18.75
CA LEU A 464 8.87 -9.85 -17.66
C LEU A 464 9.99 -10.80 -18.09
N GLU A 465 9.85 -11.42 -19.26
CA GLU A 465 10.87 -12.24 -19.91
C GLU A 465 12.15 -11.43 -20.20
N ALA A 466 12.01 -10.22 -20.77
CA ALA A 466 13.14 -9.34 -21.05
C ALA A 466 13.82 -8.80 -19.77
N THR A 467 13.05 -8.44 -18.73
CA THR A 467 13.62 -7.99 -17.45
C THR A 467 14.36 -9.13 -16.75
N SER A 468 13.87 -10.36 -16.84
CA SER A 468 14.60 -11.53 -16.34
C SER A 468 15.85 -11.83 -17.15
N ALA A 469 15.83 -11.62 -18.47
CA ALA A 469 17.01 -11.81 -19.33
C ALA A 469 18.14 -10.82 -18.97
N PHE A 470 17.82 -9.53 -18.76
CA PHE A 470 18.77 -8.53 -18.29
C PHE A 470 19.53 -8.98 -17.02
N PHE A 471 18.83 -9.53 -16.03
CA PHE A 471 19.47 -10.05 -14.81
C PHE A 471 20.18 -11.41 -15.00
N GLN A 472 19.80 -12.22 -16.01
CA GLN A 472 20.57 -13.39 -16.41
C GLN A 472 21.89 -12.98 -17.06
N ASP A 473 21.84 -12.13 -18.08
CA ASP A 473 23.02 -11.62 -18.78
C ASP A 473 24.00 -10.94 -17.81
N LEU A 474 23.50 -10.20 -16.81
CA LEU A 474 24.31 -9.56 -15.77
C LEU A 474 24.86 -10.56 -14.73
N THR A 475 24.17 -11.67 -14.47
CA THR A 475 24.68 -12.75 -13.59
C THR A 475 25.75 -13.58 -14.31
N ASP A 476 25.55 -13.88 -15.58
CA ASP A 476 26.48 -14.63 -16.43
C ASP A 476 27.77 -13.84 -16.73
N GLN A 477 27.67 -12.51 -16.88
CA GLN A 477 28.84 -11.61 -16.94
C GLN A 477 29.68 -11.59 -15.66
N ASN A 478 29.11 -12.03 -14.53
CA ASN A 478 29.73 -12.03 -13.21
C ASN A 478 30.02 -13.46 -12.71
N ASP A 479 30.31 -14.40 -13.62
CA ASP A 479 30.63 -15.82 -13.31
C ASP A 479 29.57 -16.54 -12.44
N GLY A 480 28.30 -16.11 -12.53
CA GLY A 480 27.19 -16.65 -11.72
C GLY A 480 26.88 -15.88 -10.43
N VAL A 481 27.60 -14.79 -10.15
CA VAL A 481 27.43 -13.96 -8.94
C VAL A 481 26.39 -12.88 -9.20
N ILE A 482 25.18 -13.05 -8.63
CA ILE A 482 24.01 -12.19 -8.87
C ILE A 482 24.22 -10.74 -8.37
N ASP A 483 25.03 -10.58 -7.33
CA ASP A 483 25.45 -9.33 -6.69
C ASP A 483 26.84 -8.86 -7.15
N GLY A 484 27.29 -9.32 -8.33
CA GLY A 484 28.55 -8.89 -8.94
C GLY A 484 28.51 -7.45 -9.51
N PRO A 485 29.65 -6.96 -10.05
CA PRO A 485 29.75 -5.67 -10.74
C PRO A 485 28.57 -5.33 -11.67
N GLY A 486 28.09 -4.09 -11.58
CA GLY A 486 26.96 -3.59 -12.37
C GLY A 486 25.57 -3.85 -11.76
N SER A 487 25.43 -4.77 -10.80
CA SER A 487 24.15 -5.04 -10.10
C SER A 487 23.56 -3.82 -9.38
N ASP A 488 24.40 -2.90 -8.89
CA ASP A 488 23.98 -1.62 -8.31
C ASP A 488 24.02 -0.43 -9.30
N SER A 489 24.13 -0.65 -10.61
CA SER A 489 23.97 0.46 -11.57
C SER A 489 22.57 1.08 -11.45
N GLU A 490 22.43 2.39 -11.69
CA GLU A 490 21.10 3.04 -11.66
C GLU A 490 20.12 2.41 -12.67
N GLU A 491 20.65 1.88 -13.78
CA GLU A 491 19.90 1.06 -14.74
C GLU A 491 19.41 -0.26 -14.11
N ALA A 492 20.28 -1.02 -13.43
CA ALA A 492 19.88 -2.23 -12.72
C ALA A 492 18.88 -1.95 -11.58
N LYS A 493 19.04 -0.86 -10.82
CA LYS A 493 18.05 -0.42 -9.82
C LYS A 493 16.68 -0.14 -10.44
N LEU A 494 16.66 0.49 -11.62
CA LEU A 494 15.43 0.83 -12.34
C LEU A 494 14.79 -0.41 -12.98
N MET A 495 15.59 -1.31 -13.57
CA MET A 495 15.14 -2.61 -14.08
C MET A 495 14.61 -3.52 -12.97
N ALA A 496 15.20 -3.50 -11.77
CA ALA A 496 14.68 -4.20 -10.59
C ALA A 496 13.31 -3.66 -10.17
N SER A 497 13.14 -2.33 -10.30
CA SER A 497 11.88 -1.64 -10.02
C SER A 497 10.81 -1.98 -11.08
N CYS A 498 11.17 -2.08 -12.36
CA CYS A 498 10.31 -2.65 -13.40
C CYS A 498 9.92 -4.11 -13.11
N PHE A 499 10.86 -4.94 -12.67
CA PHE A 499 10.62 -6.35 -12.35
C PHE A 499 9.59 -6.51 -11.23
N GLU A 500 9.75 -5.77 -10.12
CA GLU A 500 8.75 -5.78 -9.04
C GLU A 500 7.41 -5.24 -9.53
N ARG A 501 7.40 -4.19 -10.37
CA ARG A 501 6.15 -3.57 -10.82
C ARG A 501 5.38 -4.42 -11.83
N LEU A 502 6.05 -5.18 -12.69
CA LEU A 502 5.45 -6.21 -13.54
C LEU A 502 4.76 -7.28 -12.68
N PHE A 503 5.47 -7.84 -11.69
CA PHE A 503 4.85 -8.79 -10.75
C PHE A 503 3.69 -8.15 -9.97
N TYR A 504 3.79 -6.88 -9.55
CA TYR A 504 2.73 -6.17 -8.86
C TYR A 504 1.45 -6.03 -9.70
N CYS A 505 1.56 -5.65 -10.97
CA CYS A 505 0.41 -5.63 -11.90
C CYS A 505 -0.24 -7.01 -12.02
N MET A 506 0.55 -8.07 -12.16
CA MET A 506 0.05 -9.45 -12.17
C MET A 506 -0.62 -9.84 -10.84
N VAL A 507 -0.07 -9.42 -9.69
CA VAL A 507 -0.67 -9.65 -8.35
C VAL A 507 -2.06 -9.04 -8.29
N GLN A 508 -2.23 -7.76 -8.68
CA GLN A 508 -3.53 -7.10 -8.64
C GLN A 508 -4.55 -7.78 -9.57
N PHE A 509 -4.12 -8.17 -10.77
CA PHE A 509 -4.95 -8.92 -11.71
C PHE A 509 -5.40 -10.28 -11.13
N PHE A 510 -4.48 -11.19 -10.80
CA PHE A 510 -4.84 -12.55 -10.37
C PHE A 510 -5.48 -12.60 -8.97
N SER A 511 -5.25 -11.60 -8.11
CA SER A 511 -5.89 -11.50 -6.79
C SER A 511 -7.36 -11.05 -6.86
N TRP A 512 -7.84 -10.54 -8.00
CA TRP A 512 -9.21 -10.03 -8.14
C TRP A 512 -10.26 -11.06 -7.69
N SER A 513 -11.10 -10.68 -6.73
CA SER A 513 -12.14 -11.55 -6.17
C SER A 513 -13.30 -11.77 -7.13
N GLY A 514 -13.48 -10.91 -8.15
CA GLY A 514 -14.53 -11.05 -9.16
C GLY A 514 -14.40 -12.33 -10.00
N PHE A 515 -13.20 -12.91 -10.12
CA PHE A 515 -12.98 -14.20 -10.78
C PHE A 515 -13.67 -15.39 -10.08
N ASN A 516 -14.12 -15.23 -8.84
CA ASN A 516 -14.89 -16.28 -8.15
C ASN A 516 -16.30 -16.43 -8.74
N ALA A 517 -16.85 -15.37 -9.37
CA ALA A 517 -18.15 -15.40 -10.03
C ALA A 517 -18.09 -16.20 -11.34
N ALA A 518 -19.12 -17.02 -11.61
CA ALA A 518 -19.14 -17.94 -12.75
C ALA A 518 -18.95 -17.24 -14.11
N CYS A 519 -19.55 -16.06 -14.29
CA CYS A 519 -19.42 -15.23 -15.50
C CYS A 519 -17.98 -14.79 -15.81
N ASN A 520 -17.09 -14.72 -14.82
CA ASN A 520 -15.71 -14.26 -14.99
C ASN A 520 -14.69 -15.40 -15.12
N LYS A 521 -15.13 -16.67 -15.02
CA LYS A 521 -14.23 -17.83 -15.15
C LYS A 521 -13.70 -18.01 -16.58
N SER A 522 -14.41 -17.51 -17.58
CA SER A 522 -13.95 -17.40 -18.97
C SER A 522 -12.70 -16.51 -19.09
N HIS A 523 -12.78 -15.30 -18.52
CA HIS A 523 -11.68 -14.33 -18.48
C HIS A 523 -10.45 -14.90 -17.75
N LEU A 524 -10.64 -15.57 -16.60
CA LEU A 524 -9.53 -16.23 -15.89
C LEU A 524 -8.94 -17.40 -16.70
N LYS A 525 -9.76 -18.21 -17.39
CA LYS A 525 -9.25 -19.28 -18.26
C LYS A 525 -8.44 -18.70 -19.42
N ALA A 526 -8.88 -17.59 -20.02
CA ALA A 526 -8.13 -16.91 -21.08
C ALA A 526 -6.75 -16.44 -20.62
N ALA A 527 -6.65 -15.84 -19.42
CA ALA A 527 -5.38 -15.45 -18.82
C ALA A 527 -4.42 -16.64 -18.70
N PHE A 528 -4.88 -17.77 -18.16
CA PHE A 528 -4.03 -18.95 -18.03
C PHE A 528 -3.67 -19.59 -19.38
N VAL A 529 -4.53 -19.53 -20.40
CA VAL A 529 -4.17 -19.98 -21.77
C VAL A 529 -3.04 -19.14 -22.37
N ILE A 530 -3.02 -17.81 -22.12
CA ILE A 530 -1.91 -16.93 -22.53
C ILE A 530 -0.62 -17.31 -21.81
N LEU A 531 -0.66 -17.56 -20.50
CA LEU A 531 0.53 -17.97 -19.75
C LEU A 531 1.04 -19.36 -20.16
N CYS A 532 0.14 -20.31 -20.43
CA CYS A 532 0.51 -21.64 -20.93
C CYS A 532 1.25 -21.57 -22.27
N SER A 533 0.89 -20.65 -23.18
CA SER A 533 1.53 -20.56 -24.50
C SER A 533 2.98 -20.06 -24.46
N ARG A 534 3.39 -19.40 -23.36
CA ARG A 534 4.80 -19.08 -23.07
C ARG A 534 5.62 -20.30 -22.64
N THR A 535 4.99 -21.39 -22.22
CA THR A 535 5.68 -22.62 -21.77
C THR A 535 5.83 -23.66 -22.88
N LYS A 536 6.97 -24.37 -22.93
CA LYS A 536 7.33 -25.31 -24.01
C LYS A 536 6.58 -26.67 -24.00
N VAL A 537 5.39 -26.74 -23.39
CA VAL A 537 4.66 -28.01 -23.15
C VAL A 537 3.86 -28.45 -24.39
N SER A 538 3.90 -29.76 -24.70
CA SER A 538 3.49 -30.29 -26.01
C SER A 538 1.97 -30.39 -26.23
N LYS A 539 1.52 -30.06 -27.45
CA LYS A 539 0.11 -30.06 -27.89
C LYS A 539 -0.39 -31.50 -28.13
N LYS A 540 -1.16 -32.08 -27.20
CA LYS A 540 -1.96 -33.31 -27.46
C LYS A 540 -3.42 -33.28 -26.99
N SER A 541 -3.85 -32.29 -26.20
CA SER A 541 -5.25 -32.02 -25.88
C SER A 541 -5.44 -30.58 -25.40
N GLN A 542 -6.68 -30.09 -25.31
CA GLN A 542 -7.01 -28.87 -24.58
C GLN A 542 -6.78 -29.11 -23.07
N PRO A 543 -5.90 -28.35 -22.38
CA PRO A 543 -5.65 -28.59 -20.95
C PRO A 543 -6.89 -28.24 -20.10
N GLY A 544 -7.15 -29.08 -19.09
CA GLY A 544 -8.17 -28.81 -18.07
C GLY A 544 -7.79 -27.59 -17.21
N PHE A 545 -8.77 -26.96 -16.56
CA PHE A 545 -8.53 -25.72 -15.80
C PHE A 545 -7.42 -25.85 -14.74
N GLN A 546 -7.44 -26.92 -13.93
CA GLN A 546 -6.39 -27.16 -12.92
C GLN A 546 -4.99 -27.41 -13.53
N GLU A 547 -4.91 -27.79 -14.80
CA GLU A 547 -3.64 -27.95 -15.51
C GLU A 547 -3.14 -26.61 -16.08
N LEU A 548 -4.05 -25.78 -16.60
CA LEU A 548 -3.76 -24.39 -16.97
C LEU A 548 -3.21 -23.59 -15.77
N VAL A 549 -3.82 -23.72 -14.59
CA VAL A 549 -3.32 -23.07 -13.35
C VAL A 549 -1.93 -23.61 -12.97
N SER A 550 -1.68 -24.90 -13.16
CA SER A 550 -0.37 -25.52 -12.83
C SER A 550 0.74 -25.01 -13.74
N GLN A 551 0.47 -24.90 -15.05
CA GLN A 551 1.44 -24.40 -16.03
C GLN A 551 1.67 -22.90 -15.87
N ALA A 552 0.63 -22.12 -15.58
CA ALA A 552 0.76 -20.71 -15.21
C ALA A 552 1.57 -20.49 -13.92
N PHE A 553 1.45 -21.39 -12.93
CA PHE A 553 2.30 -21.37 -11.74
C PHE A 553 3.78 -21.63 -12.11
N ARG A 554 4.07 -22.69 -12.89
CA ARG A 554 5.43 -23.01 -13.35
C ARG A 554 6.06 -21.85 -14.17
N TYR A 555 5.26 -21.16 -14.99
CA TYR A 555 5.73 -19.98 -15.74
C TYR A 555 6.25 -18.85 -14.85
N PHE A 556 5.60 -18.56 -13.71
CA PHE A 556 6.11 -17.54 -12.80
C PHE A 556 7.20 -18.05 -11.85
N GLU A 557 7.16 -19.34 -11.48
CA GLU A 557 8.17 -19.98 -10.63
C GLU A 557 9.58 -19.95 -11.25
N GLN A 558 9.70 -20.04 -12.58
CA GLN A 558 11.01 -20.03 -13.27
C GLN A 558 11.83 -18.75 -13.04
N PHE A 559 11.19 -17.63 -12.68
CA PHE A 559 11.85 -16.36 -12.42
C PHE A 559 12.49 -16.27 -11.03
N SER A 560 12.32 -17.27 -10.15
CA SER A 560 12.86 -17.22 -8.78
C SER A 560 14.38 -17.05 -8.72
N GLY A 561 15.11 -17.65 -9.67
CA GLY A 561 16.57 -17.59 -9.73
C GLY A 561 17.14 -16.22 -10.13
N THR A 562 16.38 -15.39 -10.83
CA THR A 562 16.89 -14.17 -11.52
C THR A 562 16.56 -12.87 -10.80
N LEU A 563 16.01 -12.96 -9.60
CA LEU A 563 15.48 -11.79 -8.89
C LEU A 563 16.60 -10.92 -8.30
N PRO A 564 16.58 -9.59 -8.48
CA PRO A 564 17.61 -8.71 -7.93
C PRO A 564 17.43 -8.41 -6.43
N SER A 565 16.18 -8.34 -5.93
CA SER A 565 15.91 -7.93 -4.55
C SER A 565 14.88 -8.81 -3.82
N ILE A 566 14.93 -8.78 -2.48
CA ILE A 566 13.95 -9.47 -1.64
C ILE A 566 12.53 -8.85 -1.75
N GLY A 567 12.42 -7.57 -2.17
CA GLY A 567 11.13 -6.92 -2.48
C GLY A 567 10.47 -7.58 -3.69
N THR A 568 11.24 -7.68 -4.78
CA THR A 568 10.86 -8.42 -6.00
C THR A 568 10.47 -9.87 -5.66
N ALA A 569 11.25 -10.55 -4.82
CA ALA A 569 10.99 -11.93 -4.36
C ALA A 569 9.69 -12.07 -3.56
N VAL A 570 9.43 -11.16 -2.62
CA VAL A 570 8.16 -11.13 -1.87
C VAL A 570 6.98 -10.86 -2.79
N THR A 571 7.14 -10.02 -3.82
CA THR A 571 6.07 -9.72 -4.78
C THR A 571 5.83 -10.87 -5.79
N LEU A 572 6.85 -11.66 -6.16
CA LEU A 572 6.67 -12.97 -6.81
C LEU A 572 5.91 -13.97 -5.91
N VAL A 573 6.25 -14.09 -4.63
CA VAL A 573 5.54 -15.01 -3.70
C VAL A 573 4.07 -14.61 -3.52
N LYS A 574 3.74 -13.31 -3.53
CA LYS A 574 2.34 -12.84 -3.60
C LYS A 574 1.63 -13.35 -4.85
N LEU A 575 2.28 -13.28 -6.02
CA LEU A 575 1.71 -13.74 -7.29
C LEU A 575 1.48 -15.25 -7.31
N LEU A 576 2.49 -16.03 -6.93
CA LEU A 576 2.40 -17.48 -6.81
C LEU A 576 1.31 -17.89 -5.80
N THR A 577 1.15 -17.14 -4.70
CA THR A 577 0.04 -17.32 -3.75
C THR A 577 -1.32 -17.01 -4.38
N ALA A 578 -1.45 -15.92 -5.14
CA ALA A 578 -2.69 -15.54 -5.82
C ALA A 578 -3.14 -16.60 -6.84
N ILE A 579 -2.19 -17.18 -7.57
CA ILE A 579 -2.42 -18.28 -8.53
C ILE A 579 -2.71 -19.60 -7.81
N LYS A 580 -1.97 -19.94 -6.73
CA LYS A 580 -2.27 -21.10 -5.87
C LYS A 580 -3.68 -21.05 -5.29
N ASN A 581 -4.20 -19.86 -5.00
CA ASN A 581 -5.58 -19.68 -4.52
C ASN A 581 -6.65 -19.90 -5.62
N LYS A 582 -6.26 -20.18 -6.87
CA LYS A 582 -7.14 -20.68 -7.95
C LYS A 582 -6.95 -22.19 -8.20
N SER A 583 -6.05 -22.87 -7.48
CA SER A 583 -5.80 -24.31 -7.61
C SER A 583 -6.16 -25.12 -6.37
N ASP A 584 -6.75 -26.28 -6.62
CA ASP A 584 -7.06 -27.31 -5.62
C ASP A 584 -5.86 -28.26 -5.38
N LYS A 585 -4.74 -28.10 -6.11
CA LYS A 585 -3.55 -28.96 -5.97
C LYS A 585 -2.62 -28.47 -4.85
N ASP A 586 -2.52 -29.20 -3.73
CA ASP A 586 -1.64 -28.85 -2.61
C ASP A 586 -0.13 -28.84 -2.95
N THR A 587 0.28 -29.53 -4.01
CA THR A 587 1.67 -29.45 -4.52
C THR A 587 2.11 -28.03 -4.85
N THR A 588 1.19 -27.15 -5.25
CA THR A 588 1.48 -25.73 -5.48
C THR A 588 1.73 -24.94 -4.18
N ALA A 589 1.15 -25.36 -3.04
CA ALA A 589 1.50 -24.81 -1.73
C ALA A 589 2.91 -25.22 -1.31
N LEU A 590 3.29 -26.48 -1.57
CA LEU A 590 4.63 -26.99 -1.28
C LEU A 590 5.72 -26.28 -2.11
N SER A 591 5.46 -25.99 -3.41
CA SER A 591 6.34 -25.12 -4.21
C SER A 591 6.51 -23.73 -3.58
N VAL A 592 5.42 -23.05 -3.20
CA VAL A 592 5.51 -21.75 -2.49
C VAL A 592 6.34 -21.87 -1.21
N SER A 593 6.20 -22.97 -0.48
CA SER A 593 6.99 -23.26 0.73
C SER A 593 8.49 -23.40 0.43
N SER A 594 8.86 -24.10 -0.64
CA SER A 594 10.26 -24.30 -1.05
C SER A 594 10.91 -22.98 -1.45
N ILE A 595 10.26 -22.25 -2.36
CA ILE A 595 10.72 -20.96 -2.90
C ILE A 595 10.95 -19.93 -1.77
N CYS A 596 10.06 -19.89 -0.78
CA CYS A 596 10.26 -19.02 0.40
C CYS A 596 11.48 -19.45 1.24
N GLY A 597 11.75 -20.77 1.34
CA GLY A 597 12.95 -21.29 2.01
C GLY A 597 14.23 -21.01 1.25
N GLU A 598 14.20 -21.08 -0.07
CA GLU A 598 15.32 -20.71 -0.96
C GLU A 598 15.65 -19.22 -0.82
N PHE A 599 14.64 -18.33 -0.80
CA PHE A 599 14.85 -16.89 -0.57
C PHE A 599 15.34 -16.54 0.85
N LEU A 600 15.07 -17.38 1.85
CA LEU A 600 15.63 -17.23 3.22
C LEU A 600 17.06 -17.77 3.34
N LYS A 601 17.46 -18.68 2.44
CA LYS A 601 18.83 -19.22 2.31
C LYS A 601 19.74 -18.36 1.43
N ARG A 602 19.18 -17.57 0.52
CA ARG A 602 19.92 -16.60 -0.29
C ARG A 602 20.39 -15.41 0.54
N GLU A 603 21.60 -14.93 0.25
CA GLU A 603 22.11 -13.66 0.76
C GLU A 603 21.57 -12.49 -0.08
N TRP A 604 21.33 -11.35 0.58
CA TRP A 604 20.80 -10.14 -0.02
C TRP A 604 21.68 -8.96 0.45
N LEU A 605 22.41 -8.35 -0.48
CA LEU A 605 23.34 -7.26 -0.21
C LEU A 605 22.79 -5.89 -0.68
N GLN A 606 23.37 -4.84 -0.12
CA GLN A 606 23.18 -3.44 -0.51
C GLN A 606 24.34 -2.94 -1.40
N PRO A 607 24.19 -1.77 -2.06
CA PRO A 607 25.25 -1.03 -2.76
C PRO A 607 26.66 -1.04 -2.14
N ASP A 608 26.76 -1.07 -0.81
CA ASP A 608 28.01 -1.00 -0.03
C ASP A 608 28.56 -2.40 0.37
N GLY A 609 28.02 -3.47 -0.19
CA GLY A 609 28.35 -4.85 0.13
C GLY A 609 27.85 -5.31 1.51
N GLN A 610 27.07 -4.51 2.24
CA GLN A 610 26.50 -4.92 3.51
C GLN A 610 25.19 -5.67 3.33
N ARG A 611 24.91 -6.66 4.20
CA ARG A 611 23.61 -7.35 4.23
C ARG A 611 22.44 -6.36 4.36
N GLU A 612 21.37 -6.55 3.59
CA GLU A 612 20.18 -5.70 3.60
C GLU A 612 19.53 -5.66 5.00
N GLN A 613 19.10 -4.48 5.45
CA GLN A 613 18.59 -4.25 6.80
C GLN A 613 17.49 -3.18 6.85
N GLY A 614 16.75 -3.13 7.96
CA GLY A 614 15.74 -2.08 8.25
C GLY A 614 14.29 -2.58 8.26
N SER A 615 13.32 -1.66 8.38
CA SER A 615 11.90 -2.04 8.55
C SER A 615 11.35 -2.81 7.35
N LYS A 616 11.65 -2.34 6.12
CA LYS A 616 11.13 -2.96 4.89
C LYS A 616 11.68 -4.37 4.68
N TYR A 617 12.98 -4.55 4.90
CA TYR A 617 13.63 -5.86 4.92
C TYR A 617 12.96 -6.81 5.92
N ASN A 618 12.72 -6.35 7.16
CA ASN A 618 12.06 -7.14 8.19
C ASN A 618 10.58 -7.48 7.86
N GLU A 619 9.83 -6.58 7.22
CA GLU A 619 8.48 -6.90 6.69
C GLU A 619 8.53 -8.00 5.63
N ASN A 620 9.51 -7.92 4.72
CA ASN A 620 9.71 -8.90 3.66
C ASN A 620 10.11 -10.27 4.22
N LEU A 621 11.06 -10.33 5.17
CA LEU A 621 11.42 -11.54 5.91
C LEU A 621 10.23 -12.13 6.67
N GLN A 622 9.44 -11.32 7.39
CA GLN A 622 8.24 -11.80 8.09
C GLN A 622 7.23 -12.45 7.11
N TYR A 623 7.12 -11.93 5.88
CA TYR A 623 6.24 -12.51 4.86
C TYR A 623 6.77 -13.86 4.34
N LEU A 624 8.05 -13.92 3.93
CA LEU A 624 8.68 -15.15 3.43
C LEU A 624 8.66 -16.26 4.49
N LEU A 625 9.08 -15.95 5.72
CA LEU A 625 9.14 -16.90 6.83
C LEU A 625 7.76 -17.43 7.21
N ARG A 626 6.73 -16.58 7.21
CA ARG A 626 5.34 -17.02 7.42
C ARG A 626 4.90 -18.02 6.34
N HIS A 627 5.23 -17.75 5.08
CA HIS A 627 4.84 -18.62 3.97
C HIS A 627 5.67 -19.92 3.95
N HIS A 628 6.96 -19.87 4.26
CA HIS A 628 7.83 -21.04 4.40
C HIS A 628 7.35 -22.01 5.49
N ILE A 629 6.89 -21.50 6.64
CA ILE A 629 6.38 -22.34 7.73
C ILE A 629 4.95 -22.80 7.43
N LEU A 630 4.01 -21.89 7.18
CA LEU A 630 2.57 -22.22 7.11
C LEU A 630 2.11 -22.84 5.78
N ARG A 631 3.01 -23.07 4.82
CA ARG A 631 2.76 -23.83 3.58
C ARG A 631 3.55 -25.13 3.47
N ALA A 632 4.37 -25.46 4.48
CA ALA A 632 5.13 -26.70 4.51
C ALA A 632 4.22 -27.92 4.71
N ASN A 633 4.69 -29.10 4.26
CA ASN A 633 4.01 -30.37 4.53
C ASN A 633 3.94 -30.67 6.04
N ASP A 634 5.01 -30.34 6.76
CA ASP A 634 5.04 -30.30 8.22
C ASP A 634 5.60 -28.95 8.71
N PRO A 635 4.73 -28.00 9.10
CA PRO A 635 5.15 -26.73 9.69
C PRO A 635 5.93 -26.89 11.00
N SER A 636 5.75 -28.00 11.73
CA SER A 636 6.38 -28.22 13.03
C SER A 636 7.85 -28.64 12.87
N ALA A 637 8.17 -29.53 11.94
CA ALA A 637 9.56 -29.87 11.59
C ALA A 637 10.34 -28.66 11.03
N VAL A 638 9.69 -27.77 10.27
CA VAL A 638 10.31 -26.51 9.81
C VAL A 638 10.62 -25.59 10.99
N ILE A 639 9.71 -25.44 11.95
CA ILE A 639 9.97 -24.67 13.18
C ILE A 639 11.11 -25.32 13.98
N GLU A 640 11.09 -26.65 14.18
CA GLU A 640 12.14 -27.37 14.92
C GLU A 640 13.51 -27.10 14.29
N SER A 641 13.66 -27.35 12.98
CA SER A 641 14.89 -27.12 12.21
C SER A 641 15.46 -25.70 12.34
N ILE A 642 14.61 -24.66 12.26
CA ILE A 642 15.07 -23.28 12.43
C ILE A 642 15.51 -23.01 13.89
N THR A 643 14.80 -23.56 14.88
CA THR A 643 15.11 -23.36 16.30
C THR A 643 16.30 -24.17 16.82
N THR A 644 16.60 -25.34 16.22
CA THR A 644 17.70 -26.22 16.67
C THR A 644 18.96 -26.09 15.82
N GLY A 645 18.85 -25.66 14.56
CA GLY A 645 19.97 -25.30 13.69
C GLY A 645 20.26 -23.79 13.73
N ALA A 646 19.63 -23.03 12.85
CA ALA A 646 19.94 -21.62 12.59
C ALA A 646 19.93 -20.70 13.83
N PHE A 647 19.04 -20.95 14.80
CA PHE A 647 19.01 -20.20 16.07
C PHE A 647 20.14 -20.60 17.04
N ALA A 648 20.58 -21.87 17.02
CA ALA A 648 21.70 -22.34 17.84
C ALA A 648 23.04 -21.86 17.28
N GLU A 649 23.19 -21.81 15.95
CA GLU A 649 24.34 -21.19 15.26
C GLU A 649 24.58 -19.73 15.70
N LEU A 650 23.50 -18.98 15.95
CA LEU A 650 23.53 -17.58 16.39
C LEU A 650 23.87 -17.40 17.89
N LEU A 651 23.82 -18.49 18.67
CA LEU A 651 24.10 -18.53 20.12
C LEU A 651 25.48 -19.08 20.47
N ASP A 652 26.17 -19.76 19.54
CA ASP A 652 27.54 -20.21 19.80
C ASP A 652 28.50 -19.01 19.83
N GLU A 653 28.98 -18.65 21.02
CA GLU A 653 29.92 -17.54 21.23
C GLU A 653 31.25 -17.72 20.48
N LYS A 654 31.58 -18.94 20.03
CA LYS A 654 32.76 -19.22 19.19
C LYS A 654 32.53 -18.83 17.73
N ASN A 655 31.28 -18.74 17.29
CA ASN A 655 30.92 -18.18 16.00
C ASN A 655 30.96 -16.64 16.08
N VAL A 656 32.05 -16.07 15.56
CA VAL A 656 32.16 -14.62 15.29
C VAL A 656 31.19 -14.18 14.16
N CYS A 657 30.53 -15.14 13.51
CA CYS A 657 29.55 -14.95 12.45
C CYS A 657 28.39 -14.03 12.86
N THR A 658 28.16 -12.98 12.07
CA THR A 658 27.04 -12.02 12.24
C THR A 658 25.70 -12.57 11.74
N ALA A 659 25.73 -13.72 11.05
CA ALA A 659 24.61 -14.41 10.43
C ALA A 659 24.68 -15.93 10.66
N SER A 660 23.56 -16.63 10.52
CA SER A 660 23.50 -18.09 10.47
C SER A 660 24.04 -18.60 9.13
N THR A 661 24.72 -19.75 9.15
CA THR A 661 25.21 -20.43 7.93
C THR A 661 24.10 -21.24 7.25
N THR A 662 23.14 -21.78 8.02
CA THR A 662 21.95 -22.45 7.48
C THR A 662 20.94 -21.46 6.89
N LEU A 663 20.86 -20.23 7.43
CA LEU A 663 20.01 -19.14 6.95
C LEU A 663 20.73 -17.78 6.99
N PRO A 664 21.42 -17.37 5.91
CA PRO A 664 22.15 -16.08 5.81
C PRO A 664 21.29 -14.82 6.03
N THR A 665 19.95 -14.93 5.92
CA THR A 665 18.99 -13.87 6.26
C THR A 665 18.73 -13.72 7.77
N LEU A 666 19.08 -14.72 8.58
CA LEU A 666 19.02 -14.66 10.03
C LEU A 666 20.34 -14.07 10.55
N THR A 667 20.24 -12.91 11.18
CA THR A 667 21.33 -12.11 11.75
C THR A 667 20.94 -11.62 13.13
N ARG A 668 21.87 -11.12 13.95
CA ARG A 668 21.50 -10.54 15.25
C ARG A 668 20.45 -9.40 15.13
N PRO A 669 20.52 -8.49 14.13
CA PRO A 669 19.45 -7.51 13.87
C PRO A 669 18.10 -8.09 13.39
N SER A 670 18.09 -9.16 12.58
CA SER A 670 16.84 -9.76 12.07
C SER A 670 16.23 -10.83 13.00
N PHE A 671 16.99 -11.35 13.98
CA PHE A 671 16.52 -12.36 14.94
C PHE A 671 15.18 -12.02 15.61
N PRO A 672 14.90 -10.80 16.11
CA PRO A 672 13.61 -10.50 16.72
C PRO A 672 12.42 -10.62 15.77
N THR A 673 12.64 -10.38 14.46
CA THR A 673 11.64 -10.56 13.41
C THR A 673 11.37 -12.05 13.16
N PHE A 674 12.43 -12.87 13.09
CA PHE A 674 12.30 -14.33 13.01
C PHE A 674 11.56 -14.89 14.22
N TYR A 675 12.04 -14.59 15.43
CA TYR A 675 11.50 -15.08 16.70
C TYR A 675 9.99 -14.78 16.86
N LYS A 676 9.60 -13.51 16.66
CA LYS A 676 8.21 -13.05 16.65
C LYS A 676 7.35 -13.80 15.62
N THR A 677 7.88 -14.01 14.42
CA THR A 677 7.14 -14.65 13.31
C THR A 677 6.97 -16.14 13.55
N ILE A 678 7.99 -16.83 14.08
CA ILE A 678 7.93 -18.25 14.42
C ILE A 678 6.91 -18.51 15.53
N LEU A 679 6.88 -17.68 16.58
CA LEU A 679 5.84 -17.77 17.62
C LEU A 679 4.43 -17.58 17.07
N ASP A 680 4.21 -16.61 16.17
CA ASP A 680 2.91 -16.39 15.52
C ASP A 680 2.53 -17.57 14.60
N CYS A 681 3.51 -18.15 13.90
CA CYS A 681 3.30 -19.34 13.08
C CYS A 681 2.99 -20.57 13.92
N LEU A 682 3.64 -20.77 15.06
CA LEU A 682 3.34 -21.87 16.00
C LEU A 682 1.92 -21.76 16.58
N VAL A 683 1.51 -20.55 16.99
CA VAL A 683 0.12 -20.29 17.43
C VAL A 683 -0.88 -20.53 16.29
N THR A 684 -0.54 -20.15 15.06
CA THR A 684 -1.39 -20.37 13.88
C THR A 684 -1.50 -21.85 13.52
N TYR A 685 -0.38 -22.59 13.52
CA TYR A 685 -0.33 -24.04 13.31
C TYR A 685 -1.18 -24.78 14.34
N PHE A 686 -0.98 -24.51 15.63
CA PHE A 686 -1.74 -25.15 16.71
C PHE A 686 -3.25 -24.92 16.58
N LYS A 687 -3.67 -23.68 16.25
CA LYS A 687 -5.08 -23.36 16.00
C LYS A 687 -5.64 -24.05 14.75
N ASN A 688 -4.87 -24.16 13.68
CA ASN A 688 -5.30 -24.81 12.45
C ASN A 688 -5.46 -26.33 12.64
N SER A 689 -4.48 -27.01 13.23
CA SER A 689 -4.50 -28.46 13.46
C SER A 689 -5.56 -28.90 14.48
N LEU A 690 -5.97 -28.00 15.39
CA LEU A 690 -7.05 -28.23 16.34
C LEU A 690 -8.40 -27.59 15.94
N SER A 691 -8.51 -27.01 14.74
CA SER A 691 -9.69 -26.25 14.30
C SER A 691 -10.99 -27.06 14.23
N VAL A 692 -10.88 -28.36 13.91
CA VAL A 692 -12.01 -29.31 13.95
C VAL A 692 -12.15 -29.84 15.39
N PRO A 693 -13.30 -29.64 16.06
CA PRO A 693 -13.55 -30.23 17.38
C PRO A 693 -13.50 -31.76 17.32
N MET A 694 -12.90 -32.38 18.35
CA MET A 694 -12.87 -33.83 18.46
C MET A 694 -14.25 -34.37 18.84
N LYS A 695 -14.59 -35.58 18.39
CA LYS A 695 -15.83 -36.27 18.72
C LYS A 695 -15.50 -37.52 19.53
N ARG A 696 -16.40 -37.87 20.46
CA ARG A 696 -16.30 -39.12 21.23
C ARG A 696 -16.17 -40.36 20.34
N SER A 697 -16.80 -40.35 19.17
CA SER A 697 -16.77 -41.38 18.12
C SER A 697 -15.45 -41.51 17.34
N ASP A 698 -14.51 -40.56 17.47
CA ASP A 698 -13.27 -40.59 16.67
C ASP A 698 -12.36 -41.76 17.10
N SER A 699 -11.60 -42.31 16.14
CA SER A 699 -10.76 -43.48 16.39
C SER A 699 -9.61 -43.17 17.36
N LEU A 700 -9.06 -44.24 17.97
CA LEU A 700 -7.92 -44.11 18.88
C LEU A 700 -6.67 -43.56 18.17
N GLU A 701 -6.53 -43.80 16.86
CA GLU A 701 -5.44 -43.29 16.02
C GLU A 701 -5.55 -41.77 15.86
N VAL A 702 -6.71 -41.26 15.42
CA VAL A 702 -6.97 -39.80 15.28
C VAL A 702 -6.75 -39.06 16.61
N LYS A 703 -7.11 -39.69 17.73
CA LYS A 703 -6.85 -39.17 19.08
C LYS A 703 -5.34 -39.12 19.38
N LYS A 704 -4.60 -40.20 19.12
CA LYS A 704 -3.14 -40.24 19.28
C LYS A 704 -2.42 -39.22 18.39
N ASP A 705 -2.79 -39.10 17.12
CA ASP A 705 -2.20 -38.11 16.20
C ASP A 705 -2.40 -36.68 16.69
N ARG A 706 -3.60 -36.37 17.20
CA ARG A 706 -3.89 -35.08 17.85
C ARG A 706 -3.06 -34.87 19.12
N LEU A 707 -2.85 -35.91 19.94
CA LEU A 707 -1.98 -35.84 21.12
C LEU A 707 -0.50 -35.61 20.73
N VAL A 708 -0.02 -36.19 19.63
CA VAL A 708 1.31 -35.94 19.09
C VAL A 708 1.45 -34.48 18.65
N VAL A 709 0.49 -33.93 17.89
CA VAL A 709 0.49 -32.51 17.49
C VAL A 709 0.52 -31.57 18.70
N ILE A 710 -0.24 -31.87 19.75
CA ILE A 710 -0.27 -31.07 20.99
C ILE A 710 1.10 -31.16 21.71
N ASN A 711 1.71 -32.34 21.79
CA ASN A 711 3.04 -32.54 22.38
C ASN A 711 4.15 -31.80 21.62
N VAL A 712 4.19 -31.92 20.29
CA VAL A 712 5.18 -31.23 19.46
C VAL A 712 5.02 -29.72 19.61
N ALA A 713 3.79 -29.19 19.54
CA ALA A 713 3.56 -27.76 19.72
C ALA A 713 3.99 -27.23 21.09
N VAL A 714 3.74 -27.97 22.18
CA VAL A 714 4.20 -27.61 23.54
C VAL A 714 5.73 -27.69 23.67
N ARG A 715 6.37 -28.70 23.08
CA ARG A 715 7.85 -28.81 23.04
C ARG A 715 8.48 -27.63 22.29
N LEU A 716 7.99 -27.30 21.10
CA LEU A 716 8.49 -26.15 20.33
C LEU A 716 8.23 -24.82 21.03
N PHE A 717 7.08 -24.69 21.70
CA PHE A 717 6.79 -23.53 22.54
C PHE A 717 7.75 -23.40 23.72
N HIS A 718 8.08 -24.50 24.39
CA HIS A 718 9.06 -24.55 25.48
C HIS A 718 10.47 -24.12 25.02
N VAL A 719 10.92 -24.63 23.87
CA VAL A 719 12.19 -24.23 23.25
C VAL A 719 12.21 -22.72 22.97
N LEU A 720 11.18 -22.20 22.31
CA LEU A 720 11.07 -20.76 22.01
C LEU A 720 10.99 -19.88 23.27
N VAL A 721 10.30 -20.31 24.32
CA VAL A 721 10.25 -19.55 25.59
C VAL A 721 11.60 -19.55 26.30
N ASN A 722 12.37 -20.65 26.27
CA ASN A 722 13.73 -20.65 26.84
C ASN A 722 14.72 -19.81 26.02
N LEU A 723 14.62 -19.83 24.69
CA LEU A 723 15.47 -19.00 23.81
C LEU A 723 15.35 -17.50 24.12
N ALA A 724 14.20 -17.01 24.57
CA ALA A 724 14.05 -15.61 24.97
C ALA A 724 14.95 -15.20 26.16
N LYS A 725 15.39 -16.15 27.00
CA LYS A 725 16.36 -15.91 28.09
C LYS A 725 17.77 -15.67 27.57
N ALA A 726 18.15 -16.30 26.46
CA ALA A 726 19.52 -16.24 25.92
C ALA A 726 19.79 -14.99 25.06
N PHE A 727 18.75 -14.37 24.50
CA PHE A 727 18.90 -13.19 23.64
C PHE A 727 18.58 -11.86 24.34
N GLU A 728 17.89 -11.88 25.49
CA GLU A 728 17.51 -10.76 26.40
C GLU A 728 16.90 -9.48 25.76
N HIS A 729 16.69 -9.46 24.45
CA HIS A 729 16.33 -8.25 23.71
C HIS A 729 14.87 -7.84 23.94
N ARG A 730 14.64 -6.54 24.17
CA ARG A 730 13.31 -5.96 24.48
C ARG A 730 12.17 -6.46 23.58
N SER A 731 12.37 -6.50 22.27
CA SER A 731 11.34 -6.96 21.31
C SER A 731 11.15 -8.48 21.28
N VAL A 732 12.15 -9.27 21.71
CA VAL A 732 12.06 -10.73 21.89
C VAL A 732 11.22 -11.03 23.13
N LEU A 733 11.50 -10.37 24.26
CA LEU A 733 10.67 -10.46 25.48
C LEU A 733 9.22 -10.01 25.21
N GLY A 734 9.02 -8.89 24.50
CA GLY A 734 7.69 -8.41 24.11
C GLY A 734 6.93 -9.41 23.22
N ALA A 735 7.62 -10.08 22.30
CA ALA A 735 7.04 -11.16 21.50
C ALA A 735 6.71 -12.39 22.36
N ALA A 736 7.60 -12.82 23.26
CA ALA A 736 7.38 -13.95 24.16
C ALA A 736 6.16 -13.72 25.07
N LEU A 737 6.01 -12.53 25.65
CA LEU A 737 4.83 -12.17 26.46
C LEU A 737 3.54 -12.19 25.61
N LYS A 738 3.54 -11.50 24.47
CA LYS A 738 2.36 -11.32 23.61
C LYS A 738 1.87 -12.63 22.99
N TYR A 739 2.78 -13.38 22.35
CA TYR A 739 2.43 -14.62 21.67
C TYR A 739 2.39 -15.82 22.62
N GLY A 740 3.13 -15.77 23.74
CA GLY A 740 2.95 -16.72 24.84
C GLY A 740 1.55 -16.67 25.42
N ARG A 741 0.99 -15.47 25.63
CA ARG A 741 -0.43 -15.32 25.98
C ARG A 741 -1.35 -15.97 24.94
N PHE A 742 -1.14 -15.67 23.65
CA PHE A 742 -1.98 -16.24 22.58
C PHE A 742 -1.85 -17.76 22.43
N PHE A 743 -0.70 -18.35 22.78
CA PHE A 743 -0.51 -19.81 22.83
C PHE A 743 -1.24 -20.42 24.02
N VAL A 744 -1.13 -19.83 25.21
CA VAL A 744 -1.86 -20.28 26.41
C VAL A 744 -3.38 -20.19 26.20
N GLU A 745 -3.87 -19.08 25.63
CA GLU A 745 -5.30 -18.92 25.26
C GLU A 745 -5.76 -19.97 24.24
N ALA A 746 -4.93 -20.30 23.25
CA ALA A 746 -5.21 -21.37 22.30
C ALA A 746 -5.22 -22.75 22.98
N PHE A 747 -4.27 -23.02 23.88
CA PHE A 747 -4.16 -24.29 24.59
C PHE A 747 -5.35 -24.50 25.53
N VAL A 748 -5.79 -23.47 26.25
CA VAL A 748 -6.99 -23.53 27.12
C VAL A 748 -8.27 -23.74 26.30
N SER A 749 -8.41 -23.11 25.13
CA SER A 749 -9.62 -23.18 24.31
C SER A 749 -9.71 -24.39 23.36
N LEU A 750 -8.59 -24.93 22.89
CA LEU A 750 -8.55 -26.02 21.89
C LEU A 750 -7.77 -27.26 22.39
N GLY A 751 -6.72 -27.06 23.18
CA GLY A 751 -5.91 -28.15 23.74
C GLY A 751 -6.64 -28.89 24.86
N MET A 752 -7.00 -28.18 25.94
CA MET A 752 -7.63 -28.78 27.13
C MET A 752 -8.89 -29.62 26.82
N PRO A 753 -9.83 -29.20 25.94
CA PRO A 753 -10.97 -30.06 25.57
C PRO A 753 -10.56 -31.36 24.86
N ALA A 754 -9.48 -31.36 24.09
CA ALA A 754 -8.95 -32.58 23.49
C ALA A 754 -8.27 -33.48 24.54
N LEU A 755 -7.61 -32.90 25.55
CA LEU A 755 -6.99 -33.65 26.65
C LEU A 755 -8.02 -34.31 27.56
N ASP A 756 -9.15 -33.65 27.86
CA ASP A 756 -10.24 -34.23 28.68
C ASP A 756 -10.70 -35.59 28.12
N ASP A 757 -10.94 -35.67 26.80
CA ASP A 757 -11.40 -36.85 26.07
C ASP A 757 -10.32 -37.97 25.96
N MET A 758 -9.06 -37.70 26.32
CA MET A 758 -7.92 -38.63 26.19
C MET A 758 -7.23 -38.99 27.52
N LEU A 759 -7.47 -38.25 28.60
CA LEU A 759 -6.75 -38.40 29.88
C LEU A 759 -6.86 -39.81 30.46
N ARG A 760 -7.96 -40.52 30.21
CA ARG A 760 -8.19 -41.90 30.68
C ARG A 760 -7.45 -42.98 29.87
N THR A 761 -6.97 -42.66 28.67
CA THR A 761 -6.27 -43.61 27.77
C THR A 761 -4.79 -43.28 27.57
N SER A 762 -4.36 -42.05 27.87
CA SER A 762 -3.01 -41.55 27.65
C SER A 762 -2.51 -40.69 28.83
N LYS A 763 -2.81 -41.16 30.06
CA LYS A 763 -2.58 -40.43 31.32
C LYS A 763 -1.15 -39.88 31.44
N ASP A 764 -0.16 -40.74 31.25
CA ASP A 764 1.25 -40.40 31.51
C ASP A 764 1.84 -39.47 30.43
N ASP A 765 1.45 -39.66 29.16
CA ASP A 765 1.80 -38.73 28.06
C ASP A 765 1.27 -37.31 28.35
N ILE A 766 0.02 -37.23 28.85
CA ILE A 766 -0.65 -35.97 29.15
C ILE A 766 -0.10 -35.32 30.43
N HIS A 767 0.33 -36.12 31.41
CA HIS A 767 1.10 -35.62 32.56
C HIS A 767 2.46 -35.07 32.14
N GLY A 768 3.20 -35.76 31.27
CA GLY A 768 4.46 -35.30 30.71
C GLY A 768 4.32 -33.98 29.95
N LEU A 769 3.33 -33.91 29.04
CA LEU A 769 2.92 -32.71 28.33
C LEU A 769 2.70 -31.51 29.27
N LEU A 770 1.85 -31.69 30.29
CA LEU A 770 1.48 -30.61 31.21
C LEU A 770 2.67 -30.18 32.07
N LYS A 771 3.57 -31.10 32.44
CA LYS A 771 4.81 -30.79 33.18
C LYS A 771 5.77 -29.92 32.34
N VAL A 772 5.96 -30.24 31.06
CA VAL A 772 6.75 -29.40 30.13
C VAL A 772 6.10 -28.03 29.95
N PHE A 773 4.78 -27.98 29.75
CA PHE A 773 4.07 -26.71 29.58
C PHE A 773 4.11 -25.85 30.86
N GLN A 774 4.08 -26.46 32.05
CA GLN A 774 4.22 -25.76 33.34
C GLN A 774 5.58 -25.05 33.47
N GLN A 775 6.66 -25.60 32.93
CA GLN A 775 7.98 -24.95 32.92
C GLN A 775 7.99 -23.70 32.00
N SER A 776 7.27 -23.77 30.88
CA SER A 776 7.09 -22.64 29.96
C SER A 776 6.23 -21.53 30.59
N THR A 777 5.14 -21.88 31.28
CA THR A 777 4.29 -20.90 31.97
C THR A 777 4.98 -20.24 33.16
N ARG A 778 5.78 -20.99 33.95
CA ARG A 778 6.66 -20.42 34.99
C ARG A 778 7.66 -19.43 34.40
N SER A 779 8.30 -19.77 33.28
CA SER A 779 9.23 -18.86 32.59
C SER A 779 8.55 -17.56 32.13
N LEU A 780 7.31 -17.63 31.63
CA LEU A 780 6.51 -16.43 31.32
C LEU A 780 6.14 -15.61 32.56
N GLN A 781 5.94 -16.24 33.72
CA GLN A 781 5.71 -15.53 35.00
C GLN A 781 6.98 -14.78 35.46
N HIS A 782 8.16 -15.36 35.26
CA HIS A 782 9.44 -14.68 35.49
C HIS A 782 9.65 -13.50 34.53
N PHE A 783 9.29 -13.65 33.25
CA PHE A 783 9.32 -12.53 32.29
C PHE A 783 8.37 -11.40 32.70
N CYS A 784 7.19 -11.72 33.24
CA CYS A 784 6.27 -10.75 33.85
C CYS A 784 6.87 -10.04 35.09
N GLY A 785 7.63 -10.76 35.92
CA GLY A 785 8.34 -10.20 37.07
C GLY A 785 9.42 -9.22 36.65
N HIS A 786 10.36 -9.67 35.82
CA HIS A 786 11.43 -8.85 35.27
C HIS A 786 10.89 -7.59 34.56
N SER A 787 9.85 -7.71 33.73
CA SER A 787 9.24 -6.58 33.01
C SER A 787 8.69 -5.47 33.94
N LYS A 788 8.25 -5.84 35.14
CA LYS A 788 7.85 -4.87 36.17
C LYS A 788 9.07 -4.21 36.84
N VAL A 789 10.09 -5.00 37.18
CA VAL A 789 11.31 -4.52 37.86
C VAL A 789 12.10 -3.54 36.97
N THR A 790 12.23 -3.83 35.68
CA THR A 790 12.87 -2.93 34.70
C THR A 790 12.03 -1.71 34.32
N LYS A 791 10.79 -1.60 34.84
CA LYS A 791 9.85 -0.49 34.62
C LYS A 791 9.55 -0.19 33.14
N ASP A 792 9.75 -1.16 32.25
CA ASP A 792 9.44 -1.00 30.83
C ASP A 792 7.93 -0.98 30.62
N ILE A 793 7.39 0.22 30.36
CA ILE A 793 5.97 0.47 30.09
C ILE A 793 5.45 -0.42 28.94
N SER A 794 6.24 -0.63 27.89
CA SER A 794 5.85 -1.41 26.72
C SER A 794 5.68 -2.90 27.04
N LEU A 795 6.58 -3.47 27.83
CA LEU A 795 6.49 -4.86 28.30
C LEU A 795 5.42 -5.01 29.39
N THR A 796 5.35 -4.06 30.32
CA THR A 796 4.36 -4.01 31.41
C THR A 796 2.93 -4.03 30.88
N ASN A 797 2.65 -3.36 29.76
CA ASN A 797 1.33 -3.41 29.09
C ASN A 797 0.88 -4.82 28.66
N HIS A 798 1.78 -5.80 28.52
CA HIS A 798 1.42 -7.18 28.23
C HIS A 798 1.14 -8.04 29.48
N VAL A 799 1.64 -7.62 30.66
CA VAL A 799 1.65 -8.43 31.88
C VAL A 799 0.26 -8.77 32.44
N PRO A 800 -0.70 -7.82 32.59
CA PRO A 800 -1.99 -8.12 33.24
C PRO A 800 -2.81 -9.19 32.48
N ALA A 801 -2.89 -9.06 31.16
CA ALA A 801 -3.63 -10.01 30.34
C ALA A 801 -2.93 -11.37 30.22
N LEU A 802 -1.60 -11.40 30.23
CA LEU A 802 -0.87 -12.67 30.27
C LEU A 802 -1.06 -13.39 31.61
N LYS A 803 -0.96 -12.67 32.75
CA LYS A 803 -1.24 -13.23 34.08
C LYS A 803 -2.61 -13.90 34.14
N LYS A 804 -3.68 -13.19 33.73
CA LYS A 804 -5.05 -13.75 33.67
C LYS A 804 -5.14 -15.04 32.87
N SER A 805 -4.50 -15.10 31.69
CA SER A 805 -4.54 -16.30 30.84
C SER A 805 -3.73 -17.47 31.42
N LEU A 806 -2.65 -17.20 32.17
CA LEU A 806 -1.88 -18.21 32.91
C LEU A 806 -2.64 -18.75 34.13
N GLU A 807 -3.30 -17.87 34.89
CA GLU A 807 -4.18 -18.22 36.01
C GLU A 807 -5.34 -19.10 35.51
N THR A 808 -6.00 -18.68 34.42
CA THR A 808 -7.08 -19.45 33.77
C THR A 808 -6.62 -20.85 33.35
N PHE A 809 -5.39 -20.98 32.83
CA PHE A 809 -4.79 -22.28 32.53
C PHE A 809 -4.60 -23.15 33.78
N VAL A 810 -4.06 -22.60 34.88
CA VAL A 810 -3.86 -23.35 36.13
C VAL A 810 -5.20 -23.83 36.71
N PHE A 811 -6.23 -22.99 36.75
CA PHE A 811 -7.57 -23.39 37.20
C PHE A 811 -8.18 -24.47 36.28
N ARG A 812 -8.00 -24.36 34.96
CA ARG A 812 -8.50 -25.37 34.01
C ARG A 812 -7.79 -26.72 34.13
N VAL A 813 -6.51 -26.75 34.51
CA VAL A 813 -5.78 -27.98 34.83
C VAL A 813 -6.22 -28.56 36.18
N LYS A 814 -6.36 -27.73 37.25
CA LYS A 814 -6.94 -28.16 38.54
C LYS A 814 -8.27 -28.89 38.33
N ALA A 815 -9.17 -28.29 37.54
CA ALA A 815 -10.49 -28.86 37.23
C ALA A 815 -10.41 -30.19 36.45
N MET A 816 -9.57 -30.29 35.42
CA MET A 816 -9.41 -31.52 34.62
C MET A 816 -8.96 -32.72 35.47
N LEU A 817 -8.01 -32.49 36.38
CA LEU A 817 -7.43 -33.54 37.23
C LEU A 817 -8.40 -34.00 38.31
N ALA A 818 -9.17 -33.08 38.91
CA ALA A 818 -10.20 -33.40 39.89
C ALA A 818 -11.34 -34.25 39.28
N VAL A 819 -11.84 -33.89 38.09
CA VAL A 819 -12.88 -34.65 37.37
C VAL A 819 -12.44 -36.08 37.00
N ASN A 820 -11.14 -36.37 37.02
CA ASN A 820 -10.58 -37.68 36.70
C ASN A 820 -9.78 -38.31 37.85
N GLN A 821 -9.93 -37.80 39.08
CA GLN A 821 -9.32 -38.33 40.31
C GLN A 821 -7.78 -38.52 40.21
N CYS A 822 -7.10 -37.68 39.43
CA CYS A 822 -5.65 -37.78 39.15
C CYS A 822 -4.85 -36.71 39.91
N HIS A 823 -4.99 -36.68 41.24
CA HIS A 823 -4.43 -35.62 42.08
C HIS A 823 -2.90 -35.68 42.27
N GLU A 824 -2.30 -36.87 42.21
CA GLU A 824 -0.88 -37.13 42.55
C GLU A 824 0.15 -36.49 41.59
N ALA A 825 -0.30 -35.94 40.44
CA ALA A 825 0.59 -35.68 39.30
C ALA A 825 0.94 -34.20 39.01
N PHE A 826 0.30 -33.22 39.64
CA PHE A 826 0.45 -31.80 39.28
C PHE A 826 0.74 -30.90 40.47
N TRP A 827 2.01 -30.77 40.83
CA TRP A 827 2.46 -29.92 41.94
C TRP A 827 2.37 -28.42 41.60
N ILE A 828 1.52 -27.71 42.35
CA ILE A 828 1.39 -26.25 42.33
C ILE A 828 2.04 -25.73 43.62
N GLY A 829 3.34 -25.46 43.58
CA GLY A 829 4.06 -24.83 44.69
C GLY A 829 4.03 -23.30 44.62
N ASN A 830 4.28 -22.67 45.76
CA ASN A 830 4.32 -21.20 45.90
C ASN A 830 5.36 -20.56 44.97
N LEU A 831 4.93 -19.54 44.24
CA LEU A 831 5.70 -18.95 43.15
C LEU A 831 6.51 -17.73 43.61
N LYS A 832 7.75 -17.96 44.07
CA LYS A 832 8.73 -16.89 44.35
C LYS A 832 8.94 -16.01 43.11
N ASN A 833 8.94 -14.68 43.29
CA ASN A 833 9.24 -13.73 42.21
C ASN A 833 10.70 -13.90 41.77
N ARG A 834 10.95 -14.00 40.46
CA ARG A 834 12.29 -14.19 39.89
C ARG A 834 12.49 -13.46 38.57
N ASP A 835 13.75 -13.13 38.26
CA ASP A 835 14.18 -12.47 37.03
C ASP A 835 14.32 -13.45 35.83
N LEU A 836 14.91 -13.00 34.71
CA LEU A 836 15.05 -13.84 33.50
C LEU A 836 15.98 -15.04 33.72
N GLN A 837 17.01 -14.84 34.54
CA GLN A 837 18.06 -15.79 34.88
C GLN A 837 17.65 -16.73 36.03
N GLY A 838 16.57 -16.41 36.75
CA GLY A 838 15.97 -17.22 37.79
C GLY A 838 16.40 -16.86 39.21
N GLN A 839 17.09 -15.72 39.41
CA GLN A 839 17.44 -15.19 40.73
C GLN A 839 16.20 -14.59 41.40
N GLU A 840 16.16 -14.59 42.73
CA GLU A 840 14.98 -14.16 43.49
C GLU A 840 14.87 -12.63 43.54
N ILE A 841 13.76 -12.08 43.02
CA ILE A 841 13.45 -10.67 43.10
C ILE A 841 12.97 -10.40 44.53
N VAL A 842 13.89 -9.92 45.37
CA VAL A 842 13.60 -9.37 46.69
C VAL A 842 12.53 -8.29 46.55
N SER A 843 11.39 -8.49 47.20
CA SER A 843 10.34 -7.47 47.27
C SER A 843 10.69 -6.46 48.36
N GLN A 844 10.11 -5.25 48.30
CA GLN A 844 10.28 -4.26 49.37
C GLN A 844 9.58 -4.67 50.68
N GLN A 845 8.80 -5.76 50.69
CA GLN A 845 8.30 -6.38 51.93
C GLN A 845 9.37 -7.28 52.55
N SER A 846 9.99 -8.17 51.76
CA SER A 846 11.09 -9.06 52.20
C SER A 846 12.41 -8.39 52.60
N MET A 847 12.42 -7.05 52.71
CA MET A 847 13.46 -6.28 53.38
C MET A 847 13.08 -5.94 54.83
N ARG A 848 11.81 -5.62 55.11
CA ARG A 848 11.30 -5.40 56.48
C ARG A 848 11.38 -6.66 57.31
N ASP A 849 10.91 -7.76 56.72
CA ASP A 849 10.94 -9.11 57.32
C ASP A 849 12.36 -9.55 57.76
N ARG A 850 13.43 -8.88 57.29
CA ARG A 850 14.84 -9.12 57.67
C ARG A 850 15.45 -8.07 58.59
N GLU A 851 14.83 -6.90 58.70
CA GLU A 851 15.22 -5.85 59.65
C GLU A 851 14.55 -6.08 61.02
N GLU A 852 13.54 -6.94 61.09
CA GLU A 852 12.83 -7.36 62.32
C GLU A 852 13.37 -8.69 62.92
N GLU A 853 14.27 -9.42 62.23
CA GLU A 853 14.89 -10.70 62.70
C GLU A 853 16.25 -10.51 63.41
N GLN A 854 16.57 -9.32 63.95
CA GLN A 854 17.86 -9.05 64.65
C GLN A 854 17.72 -8.45 66.06
N GLU A 855 16.90 -9.05 66.93
CA GLU A 855 17.07 -8.88 68.39
C GLU A 855 16.34 -9.98 69.19
N GLU A 856 17.04 -11.06 69.56
CA GLU A 856 16.90 -11.79 70.84
C GLU A 856 18.10 -12.77 71.04
N PRO A 857 18.45 -13.17 72.30
CA PRO A 857 19.77 -13.71 72.63
C PRO A 857 19.88 -15.25 72.65
N GLU A 858 21.12 -15.72 72.77
CA GLU A 858 21.48 -17.13 73.00
C GLU A 858 21.11 -17.58 74.42
N GLU A 859 20.25 -18.60 74.56
CA GLU A 859 20.19 -19.47 75.75
C GLU A 859 20.22 -20.94 75.29
N GLU A 860 20.93 -21.79 76.05
CA GLU A 860 21.13 -23.21 75.76
C GLU A 860 20.11 -24.06 76.54
N GLU A 861 19.48 -25.05 75.90
CA GLU A 861 18.72 -26.11 76.58
C GLU A 861 19.39 -27.48 76.37
N ASP A 862 19.65 -28.18 77.48
CA ASP A 862 20.17 -29.55 77.55
C ASP A 862 19.03 -30.60 77.41
N ASP A 863 19.41 -31.88 77.32
CA ASP A 863 18.56 -33.04 76.99
C ASP A 863 17.43 -33.42 78.02
N ASP A 864 16.62 -34.41 77.57
CA ASP A 864 15.91 -35.47 78.34
C ASP A 864 14.40 -35.36 78.69
N ASP A 865 13.59 -35.91 77.77
CA ASP A 865 12.93 -37.25 77.91
C ASP A 865 11.44 -37.44 78.32
N GLU A 866 10.91 -38.58 77.86
CA GLU A 866 9.76 -39.41 78.27
C GLU A 866 8.29 -38.86 78.39
N ASN A 867 7.53 -39.11 77.30
CA ASN A 867 6.49 -40.17 77.23
C ASN A 867 5.06 -39.96 77.81
N ARG A 868 4.07 -40.60 77.13
CA ARG A 868 2.67 -40.94 77.56
C ARG A 868 1.60 -39.83 77.63
N SER A 869 0.29 -40.10 77.44
CA SER A 869 -0.45 -41.19 76.75
C SER A 869 -1.98 -40.94 76.78
N ASN A 870 -2.72 -41.43 75.77
CA ASN A 870 -4.19 -41.64 75.76
C ASN A 870 -5.09 -40.38 75.89
N ASP A 871 -6.40 -40.41 75.60
CA ASP A 871 -7.23 -41.07 74.55
C ASP A 871 -8.64 -40.44 74.60
N ASP A 872 -9.43 -40.57 73.53
CA ASP A 872 -10.90 -40.38 73.44
C ASP A 872 -11.45 -38.95 73.79
N GLU A 873 -12.66 -38.53 73.41
CA GLU A 873 -13.88 -39.26 73.00
C GLU A 873 -14.73 -38.43 71.97
N GLU A 874 -15.75 -39.03 71.36
CA GLU A 874 -16.64 -38.40 70.37
C GLU A 874 -17.84 -37.63 71.00
N SER A 875 -18.34 -36.54 70.38
CA SER A 875 -19.81 -36.32 70.24
C SER A 875 -20.27 -35.12 69.36
N ASN A 876 -20.62 -35.45 68.12
CA ASN A 876 -21.65 -34.95 67.20
C ASN A 876 -22.82 -34.01 67.68
N VAL A 877 -23.29 -33.11 66.78
CA VAL A 877 -24.63 -32.43 66.69
C VAL A 877 -25.05 -31.44 67.81
N GLY A 878 -25.66 -30.26 67.58
CA GLY A 878 -26.05 -29.51 66.35
C GLY A 878 -27.33 -28.64 66.52
N GLY A 879 -27.46 -27.53 65.76
CA GLY A 879 -28.63 -26.61 65.72
C GLY A 879 -28.54 -25.37 66.63
N ASP A 880 -29.27 -24.26 66.43
CA ASP A 880 -30.22 -23.86 65.35
C ASP A 880 -30.51 -22.32 65.38
N LYS A 881 -30.78 -21.70 64.21
CA LYS A 881 -31.39 -20.37 63.91
C LYS A 881 -30.90 -19.02 64.50
N GLY A 882 -30.53 -18.13 63.57
CA GLY A 882 -31.10 -16.76 63.40
C GLY A 882 -30.42 -15.58 64.12
N ASP A 883 -30.55 -14.33 63.66
CA ASP A 883 -31.01 -13.79 62.35
C ASP A 883 -30.61 -12.30 62.24
N GLN A 884 -30.33 -11.77 61.02
CA GLN A 884 -30.11 -10.33 60.70
C GLN A 884 -28.89 -9.61 61.35
N ASP A 885 -28.29 -8.54 60.81
CA ASP A 885 -28.25 -7.90 59.47
C ASP A 885 -26.99 -6.98 59.38
N GLU A 886 -26.51 -6.65 58.16
CA GLU A 886 -25.47 -5.63 57.80
C GLU A 886 -24.04 -5.87 58.41
N ASP A 887 -22.89 -5.63 57.75
CA ASP A 887 -22.52 -4.56 56.80
C ASP A 887 -21.30 -4.96 55.90
N ASP A 888 -20.80 -4.05 55.06
CA ASP A 888 -19.59 -4.22 54.20
C ASP A 888 -18.26 -4.42 54.99
N GLU A 889 -17.40 -5.38 54.61
CA GLU A 889 -15.95 -5.09 54.47
C GLU A 889 -15.12 -6.06 53.60
N SER A 890 -13.93 -5.58 53.23
CA SER A 890 -12.90 -6.22 52.42
C SER A 890 -12.27 -7.44 53.08
N CYS A 891 -12.32 -8.61 52.43
CA CYS A 891 -11.53 -9.78 52.84
C CYS A 891 -10.52 -10.22 51.76
N SER A 892 -9.26 -10.33 52.17
CA SER A 892 -8.15 -10.83 51.35
C SER A 892 -7.87 -12.31 51.63
N GLU A 893 -8.23 -13.18 50.69
CA GLU A 893 -7.85 -14.60 50.71
C GLU A 893 -6.67 -14.80 49.73
N SER A 894 -5.46 -15.23 50.11
CA SER A 894 -4.98 -16.18 51.13
C SER A 894 -4.98 -17.65 50.67
N PHE A 895 -4.16 -17.90 49.64
CA PHE A 895 -3.59 -19.18 49.12
C PHE A 895 -4.45 -20.14 48.28
#